data_AF-A0A9C8FYS2-F1
#
_entry.id   AF-A0A9C8FYS2-F1
#
_cell.length_a   1.000
_cell.length_b   1.000
_cell.length_c   1.000
_cell.angle_alpha   90.00
_cell.angle_beta   90.00
_cell.angle_gamma   90.00
#
_symmetry.space_group_name_H-M   'P 1'
#
loop_
_entity.id
_entity.type
_entity.pdbx_description
1 polymer ?
#
loop_
_entity_poly.entity_id
_entity_poly.type
_entity_poly.pdbx_seq_one_letter_code
_entity_poly.pdbx_strand_id
1 'polypeptide(L)'
;MANPEAQYDTSYEIDGFSEEEREDIKRQIDEAAQTNTIGTGTAFSHFNPRKKGAFFPLIVNIIALLCIGAGVFVANEYFNRRVEQLSGEAGALASAEGKILEEVRREAERRLREKDQEISEIQENLSQIESERQLLQETMEERLAQKEQELREQLSQALAAERSRLEAQGVAEGDLESRLQEFQSSKEREYQEDLASFQREIETQLLEKEEELTAARETAERILAEATEERQELINQANRREEELRRGFEQEREALTQETEQAQNELQRLEEIRRNEQLYMNRINSQYLEIQQALETEDPQEARGLLNELRSFIQETSVQASAEIARRRQVDSFLIGVLEERASRVGGRSESESLLEAARTMEAIRASVNEARARQEAGDLYEARRYYNQAIEMLPSLAVAVRELQSINRNEEADGITEVLDEARTNEADGEIEEALDGYAQAAMAAGAAHGALSREAVESLLRLEEQRRAVLGQEYSRQVDELEESLASTASEGEELRSQLSELNREYQERVESYNQEIENSRELLQQRESRIGELRQDLRQREAEIAELESELSDLEVRERRLLADYQRSQQRVASLNEDLEGAVDELTELVTLSESNRQLRMALERFNDFEQRSSELLSSPDAADTEAARSEFERFLSSPEIRSIFPGLAEMYRRLQ
;
A
#
# COMPACT_ATOMS: atom_id res chain seq x y z
N MET A 1 -62.83 16.54 34.93
CA MET A 1 -62.06 17.65 34.33
C MET A 1 -60.73 17.05 33.89
N ALA A 2 -60.26 17.11 32.65
CA ALA A 2 -60.81 17.61 31.41
C ALA A 2 -60.13 16.82 30.26
N ASN A 3 -60.89 16.65 29.18
CA ASN A 3 -60.50 16.03 27.92
C ASN A 3 -59.57 16.97 27.13
N PRO A 4 -58.51 16.52 26.46
CA PRO A 4 -57.99 17.23 25.29
C PRO A 4 -58.59 16.60 24.04
N GLU A 5 -59.54 17.32 23.45
CA GLU A 5 -60.06 17.08 22.11
C GLU A 5 -58.92 17.15 21.10
N ALA A 6 -58.70 16.06 20.36
CA ALA A 6 -57.95 16.12 19.12
C ALA A 6 -58.87 16.76 18.07
N GLN A 7 -58.69 18.07 17.86
CA GLN A 7 -59.18 18.78 16.68
C GLN A 7 -58.53 18.16 15.44
N TYR A 8 -59.29 17.39 14.67
CA TYR A 8 -58.94 17.08 13.29
C TYR A 8 -59.26 18.31 12.45
N ASP A 9 -58.23 19.09 12.14
CA ASP A 9 -58.24 20.12 11.12
C ASP A 9 -58.23 19.42 9.75
N THR A 10 -59.42 19.16 9.20
CA THR A 10 -59.59 18.78 7.79
C THR A 10 -59.98 20.01 6.99
N SER A 11 -59.05 20.95 6.86
CA SER A 11 -59.09 21.99 5.83
C SER A 11 -58.48 21.42 4.54
N TYR A 12 -59.29 20.68 3.78
CA TYR A 12 -59.01 20.51 2.35
C TYR A 12 -59.42 21.82 1.65
N GLU A 13 -58.43 22.67 1.36
CA GLU A 13 -58.60 23.78 0.43
C GLU A 13 -58.79 23.22 -0.99
N ILE A 14 -60.05 23.05 -1.36
CA ILE A 14 -60.44 22.92 -2.77
C ILE A 14 -60.56 24.34 -3.31
N ASP A 15 -59.51 24.79 -4.00
CA ASP A 15 -59.49 26.09 -4.66
C ASP A 15 -60.46 26.07 -5.85
N GLY A 16 -61.37 27.06 -5.93
CA GLY A 16 -62.32 27.20 -7.04
C GLY A 16 -63.83 27.28 -6.70
N PHE A 17 -64.24 27.20 -5.43
CA PHE A 17 -65.65 27.40 -5.03
C PHE A 17 -65.77 28.57 -4.05
N SER A 18 -66.75 29.46 -4.29
CA SER A 18 -67.08 30.55 -3.37
C SER A 18 -67.66 30.04 -2.04
N GLU A 19 -67.55 30.82 -0.96
CA GLU A 19 -68.13 30.45 0.35
C GLU A 19 -69.64 30.17 0.27
N GLU A 20 -70.36 30.87 -0.61
CA GLU A 20 -71.79 30.68 -0.85
C GLU A 20 -72.10 29.32 -1.50
N GLU A 21 -71.29 28.90 -2.49
CA GLU A 21 -71.45 27.59 -3.14
C GLU A 21 -71.16 26.43 -2.17
N ARG A 22 -70.25 26.63 -1.21
CA ARG A 22 -69.94 25.61 -0.19
C ARG A 22 -71.09 25.41 0.79
N GLU A 23 -71.79 26.46 1.19
CA GLU A 23 -73.01 26.33 2.00
C GLU A 23 -74.15 25.69 1.21
N ASP A 24 -74.26 25.97 -0.08
CA ASP A 24 -75.28 25.39 -0.96
C ASP A 24 -75.10 23.89 -1.16
N ILE A 25 -73.86 23.44 -1.38
CA ILE A 25 -73.53 22.03 -1.52
C ILE A 25 -73.80 21.27 -0.21
N LYS A 26 -73.46 21.86 0.95
CA LYS A 26 -73.78 21.25 2.26
C LYS A 26 -75.29 21.09 2.45
N ARG A 27 -76.06 22.11 2.09
CA ARG A 27 -77.52 22.08 2.18
C ARG A 27 -78.14 21.02 1.25
N GLN A 28 -77.63 20.89 0.03
CA GLN A 28 -78.10 19.86 -0.92
C GLN A 28 -77.75 18.43 -0.46
N ILE A 29 -76.60 18.24 0.20
CA ILE A 29 -76.23 16.95 0.79
C ILE A 29 -77.16 16.58 1.96
N ASP A 30 -77.47 17.54 2.84
CA ASP A 30 -78.40 17.31 3.95
C ASP A 30 -79.83 17.06 3.47
N GLU A 31 -80.26 17.72 2.40
CA GLU A 31 -81.58 17.54 1.78
C GLU A 31 -81.70 16.18 1.07
N ALA A 32 -80.63 15.72 0.41
CA ALA A 32 -80.53 14.38 -0.20
C ALA A 32 -80.48 13.25 0.85
N ALA A 33 -79.88 13.52 2.02
CA ALA A 33 -79.84 12.57 3.14
C ALA A 33 -81.21 12.43 3.83
N GLN A 34 -82.03 13.48 3.87
CA GLN A 34 -83.37 13.45 4.46
C GLN A 34 -84.43 12.83 3.53
N THR A 35 -84.30 12.99 2.22
CA THR A 35 -85.30 12.51 1.24
C THR A 35 -85.21 11.01 0.90
N ASN A 36 -84.12 10.32 1.27
CA ASN A 36 -83.93 8.88 1.01
C ASN A 36 -84.03 7.99 2.27
N THR A 37 -84.92 8.34 3.21
CA THR A 37 -85.33 7.39 4.25
C THR A 37 -86.48 6.50 3.75
N ILE A 38 -86.08 5.38 3.13
CA ILE A 38 -86.99 4.30 2.76
C ILE A 38 -87.70 3.78 4.02
N GLY A 39 -89.02 3.93 4.04
CA GLY A 39 -89.88 3.48 5.13
C GLY A 39 -89.79 1.97 5.35
N THR A 40 -89.32 1.56 6.52
CA THR A 40 -89.44 0.17 6.98
C THR A 40 -90.86 -0.05 7.49
N GLY A 41 -91.66 -0.68 6.64
CA GLY A 41 -93.00 -1.14 6.96
C GLY A 41 -93.04 -2.04 8.20
N THR A 42 -94.14 -1.89 8.93
CA THR A 42 -94.56 -2.65 10.11
C THR A 42 -94.76 -4.13 9.78
N ALA A 43 -93.70 -4.94 9.80
CA ALA A 43 -93.81 -6.40 9.67
C ALA A 43 -92.74 -7.22 10.42
N PHE A 44 -91.89 -6.63 11.25
CA PHE A 44 -90.93 -7.37 12.09
C PHE A 44 -90.82 -6.78 13.49
N SER A 45 -91.93 -6.79 14.24
CA SER A 45 -91.91 -6.66 15.69
C SER A 45 -91.70 -8.04 16.31
N HIS A 46 -90.69 -8.11 17.19
CA HIS A 46 -90.27 -9.22 18.05
C HIS A 46 -89.28 -10.24 17.47
N PHE A 47 -88.01 -9.82 17.46
CA PHE A 47 -86.91 -10.74 17.77
C PHE A 47 -86.12 -10.16 18.96
N ASN A 48 -86.06 -10.90 20.07
CA ASN A 48 -85.26 -10.55 21.24
C ASN A 48 -83.92 -11.34 21.14
N PRO A 49 -82.82 -10.74 20.68
CA PRO A 49 -81.54 -11.43 20.60
C PRO A 49 -80.98 -11.66 22.01
N ARG A 50 -80.68 -12.92 22.33
CA ARG A 50 -80.31 -13.38 23.67
C ARG A 50 -78.88 -13.04 24.10
N LYS A 51 -78.09 -12.35 23.26
CA LYS A 51 -76.73 -11.86 23.60
C LYS A 51 -76.44 -10.53 22.88
N LYS A 52 -76.10 -9.50 23.65
CA LYS A 52 -75.61 -8.20 23.15
C LYS A 52 -74.15 -8.36 22.72
N GLY A 53 -73.92 -8.65 21.44
CA GLY A 53 -72.58 -8.76 20.88
C GLY A 53 -72.17 -7.49 20.14
N ALA A 54 -71.72 -6.46 20.85
CA ALA A 54 -71.12 -5.26 20.25
C ALA A 54 -69.75 -5.54 19.58
N PHE A 55 -69.25 -6.77 19.66
CA PHE A 55 -67.89 -7.14 19.27
C PHE A 55 -67.73 -7.46 17.78
N PHE A 56 -68.78 -7.96 17.13
CA PHE A 56 -68.71 -8.37 15.71
C PHE A 56 -68.57 -7.18 14.74
N PRO A 57 -69.33 -6.07 14.88
CA PRO A 57 -69.15 -4.90 14.01
C PRO A 57 -67.77 -4.25 14.18
N LEU A 58 -67.20 -4.32 15.39
CA LEU A 58 -65.90 -3.74 15.69
C LEU A 58 -64.76 -4.49 14.99
N ILE A 59 -64.82 -5.83 14.96
CA ILE A 59 -63.83 -6.66 14.25
C ILE A 59 -63.89 -6.39 12.75
N VAL A 60 -65.08 -6.27 12.16
CA VAL A 60 -65.24 -6.00 10.73
C VAL A 60 -64.63 -4.65 10.35
N ASN A 61 -64.84 -3.61 11.16
CA ASN A 61 -64.25 -2.30 10.92
C ASN A 61 -62.72 -2.29 11.07
N ILE A 62 -62.18 -3.07 12.01
CA ILE A 62 -60.72 -3.23 12.18
C ILE A 62 -60.11 -3.96 10.97
N ILE A 63 -60.77 -4.99 10.46
CA ILE A 63 -60.31 -5.71 9.25
C ILE A 63 -60.38 -4.79 8.02
N ALA A 64 -61.43 -3.99 7.88
CA ALA A 64 -61.55 -3.01 6.79
C ALA A 64 -60.43 -1.95 6.84
N LEU A 65 -60.13 -1.41 8.03
CA LEU A 65 -59.01 -0.49 8.23
C LEU A 65 -57.66 -1.13 7.92
N LEU A 66 -57.46 -2.40 8.30
CA LEU A 66 -56.26 -3.16 7.96
C LEU A 66 -56.12 -3.40 6.46
N CYS A 67 -57.21 -3.70 5.75
CA CYS A 67 -57.21 -3.86 4.30
C CYS A 67 -56.92 -2.55 3.57
N ILE A 68 -57.47 -1.43 4.04
CA ILE A 68 -57.17 -0.10 3.48
C ILE A 68 -55.70 0.27 3.75
N GLY A 69 -55.22 0.04 4.98
CA GLY A 69 -53.81 0.26 5.33
C GLY A 69 -52.85 -0.60 4.50
N ALA A 70 -53.18 -1.87 4.30
CA ALA A 70 -52.41 -2.78 3.44
C ALA A 70 -52.48 -2.37 1.97
N GLY A 71 -53.64 -1.92 1.48
CA GLY A 71 -53.81 -1.44 0.11
C GLY A 71 -52.99 -0.17 -0.16
N VAL A 72 -53.00 0.79 0.77
CA VAL A 72 -52.16 2.00 0.70
C VAL A 72 -50.68 1.65 0.80
N PHE A 73 -50.30 0.71 1.67
CA PHE A 73 -48.92 0.25 1.80
C PHE A 73 -48.43 -0.42 0.51
N VAL A 74 -49.21 -1.33 -0.09
CA VAL A 74 -48.86 -2.00 -1.35
C VAL A 74 -48.85 -1.01 -2.52
N ALA A 75 -49.79 -0.06 -2.59
CA ALA A 75 -49.79 0.98 -3.60
C ALA A 75 -48.57 1.90 -3.45
N ASN A 76 -48.23 2.31 -2.23
CA ASN A 76 -47.06 3.14 -1.97
C ASN A 76 -45.75 2.41 -2.29
N GLU A 77 -45.63 1.13 -1.93
CA GLU A 77 -44.48 0.28 -2.27
C GLU A 77 -44.37 0.07 -3.79
N TYR A 78 -45.49 -0.14 -4.48
CA TYR A 78 -45.53 -0.34 -5.93
C TYR A 78 -45.23 0.95 -6.72
N PHE A 79 -45.72 2.11 -6.26
CA PHE A 79 -45.42 3.40 -6.87
C PHE A 79 -44.00 3.86 -6.56
N ASN A 80 -43.48 3.68 -5.34
CA ASN A 80 -42.09 4.03 -5.02
C ASN A 80 -41.10 3.17 -5.81
N ARG A 81 -41.36 1.87 -6.00
CA ARG A 81 -40.55 1.01 -6.87
C ARG A 81 -40.54 1.46 -8.34
N ARG A 82 -41.64 2.05 -8.83
CA ARG A 82 -41.74 2.56 -10.21
C ARG A 82 -41.14 3.96 -10.38
N VAL A 83 -41.22 4.81 -9.35
CA VAL A 83 -40.54 6.11 -9.32
C VAL A 83 -39.03 5.93 -9.19
N GLU A 84 -38.56 4.92 -8.44
CA GLU A 84 -37.14 4.51 -8.45
C GLU A 84 -36.69 3.92 -9.79
N GLN A 85 -37.56 3.23 -10.53
CA GLN A 85 -37.20 2.70 -11.86
C GLN A 85 -37.11 3.78 -12.95
N LEU A 86 -37.89 4.87 -12.85
CA LEU A 86 -37.85 6.00 -13.79
C LEU A 86 -36.85 7.10 -13.40
N SER A 87 -36.44 7.14 -12.12
CA SER A 87 -35.42 8.09 -11.62
C SER A 87 -34.05 7.43 -11.39
N GLY A 88 -33.99 6.10 -11.45
CA GLY A 88 -32.84 5.28 -11.08
C GLY A 88 -31.81 5.07 -12.18
N GLU A 89 -32.14 5.20 -13.46
CA GLU A 89 -31.15 5.06 -14.54
C GLU A 89 -30.11 6.20 -14.50
N ALA A 90 -30.54 7.45 -14.31
CA ALA A 90 -29.62 8.59 -14.19
C ALA A 90 -28.84 8.62 -12.86
N GLY A 91 -29.43 8.10 -11.77
CA GLY A 91 -28.79 8.03 -10.44
C GLY A 91 -27.83 6.84 -10.25
N ALA A 92 -28.13 5.70 -10.87
CA ALA A 92 -27.29 4.51 -10.82
C ALA A 92 -26.03 4.64 -11.69
N LEU A 93 -26.12 5.32 -12.84
CA LEU A 93 -24.97 5.68 -13.68
C LEU A 93 -23.98 6.56 -12.90
N ALA A 94 -24.44 7.66 -12.27
CA ALA A 94 -23.56 8.53 -11.48
C ALA A 94 -22.86 7.79 -10.29
N SER A 95 -23.51 6.79 -9.70
CA SER A 95 -22.91 5.96 -8.65
C SER A 95 -21.93 4.91 -9.16
N ALA A 96 -22.14 4.39 -10.37
CA ALA A 96 -21.24 3.41 -10.99
C ALA A 96 -19.99 4.09 -11.56
N GLU A 97 -20.15 5.24 -12.22
CA GLU A 97 -19.06 6.08 -12.75
C GLU A 97 -18.11 6.53 -11.63
N GLY A 98 -18.66 7.05 -10.53
CA GLY A 98 -17.89 7.45 -9.36
C GLY A 98 -17.11 6.28 -8.74
N LYS A 99 -17.69 5.08 -8.72
CA LYS A 99 -17.05 3.88 -8.18
C LYS A 99 -15.89 3.38 -9.05
N ILE A 100 -16.01 3.47 -10.37
CA ILE A 100 -14.94 3.13 -11.32
C ILE A 100 -13.78 4.13 -11.17
N LEU A 101 -14.08 5.43 -11.12
CA LEU A 101 -13.08 6.48 -10.89
C LEU A 101 -12.35 6.30 -9.55
N GLU A 102 -13.08 5.97 -8.49
CA GLU A 102 -12.50 5.69 -7.18
C GLU A 102 -11.62 4.43 -7.18
N GLU A 103 -12.03 3.37 -7.87
CA GLU A 103 -11.23 2.14 -7.95
C GLU A 103 -9.95 2.35 -8.75
N VAL A 104 -9.99 3.09 -9.87
CA VAL A 104 -8.81 3.46 -10.65
C VAL A 104 -7.85 4.31 -9.83
N ARG A 105 -8.36 5.29 -9.07
CA ARG A 105 -7.56 6.08 -8.15
C ARG A 105 -6.93 5.21 -7.05
N ARG A 106 -7.70 4.29 -6.48
CA ARG A 106 -7.23 3.37 -5.44
C ARG A 106 -6.16 2.42 -5.95
N GLU A 107 -6.29 1.93 -7.17
CA GLU A 107 -5.28 1.10 -7.83
C GLU A 107 -3.98 1.91 -8.06
N ALA A 108 -4.09 3.13 -8.58
CA ALA A 108 -2.95 4.02 -8.77
C ALA A 108 -2.24 4.35 -7.44
N GLU A 109 -3.00 4.67 -6.39
CA GLU A 109 -2.45 4.92 -5.05
C GLU A 109 -1.73 3.70 -4.49
N ARG A 110 -2.21 2.47 -4.76
CA ARG A 110 -1.55 1.24 -4.33
C ARG A 110 -0.19 1.07 -5.02
N ARG A 111 -0.16 1.16 -6.35
CA ARG A 111 1.08 1.06 -7.14
C ARG A 111 2.09 2.16 -6.78
N LEU A 112 1.60 3.38 -6.52
CA LEU A 112 2.45 4.48 -6.08
C LEU A 112 3.06 4.21 -4.70
N ARG A 113 2.29 3.64 -3.75
CA ARG A 113 2.83 3.26 -2.43
C ARG A 113 3.88 2.15 -2.54
N GLU A 114 3.65 1.16 -3.39
CA GLU A 114 4.63 0.08 -3.65
C GLU A 114 5.94 0.67 -4.20
N LYS A 115 5.86 1.61 -5.16
CA LYS A 115 7.07 2.30 -5.65
C LYS A 115 7.71 3.25 -4.66
N ASP A 116 6.94 3.95 -3.83
CA ASP A 116 7.49 4.80 -2.77
C ASP A 116 8.25 3.97 -1.72
N GLN A 117 7.79 2.73 -1.44
CA GLN A 117 8.50 1.77 -0.58
C GLN A 117 9.82 1.33 -1.23
N GLU A 118 9.79 0.92 -2.49
CA GLU A 118 11.01 0.52 -3.23
C GLU A 118 12.05 1.65 -3.26
N ILE A 119 11.62 2.90 -3.54
CA ILE A 119 12.50 4.08 -3.50
C ILE A 119 13.11 4.27 -2.11
N SER A 120 12.33 4.07 -1.04
CA SER A 120 12.82 4.20 0.33
C SER A 120 13.86 3.13 0.66
N GLU A 121 13.66 1.90 0.23
CA GLU A 121 14.63 0.80 0.40
C GLU A 121 15.94 1.09 -0.35
N ILE A 122 15.87 1.62 -1.58
CA ILE A 122 17.06 2.00 -2.35
C ILE A 122 17.82 3.15 -1.66
N GLN A 123 17.11 4.14 -1.12
CA GLN A 123 17.71 5.24 -0.36
C GLN A 123 18.39 4.75 0.92
N GLU A 124 17.78 3.79 1.62
CA GLU A 124 18.38 3.15 2.79
C GLU A 124 19.68 2.42 2.41
N ASN A 125 19.65 1.62 1.34
CA ASN A 125 20.84 0.93 0.81
C ASN A 125 21.96 1.92 0.45
N LEU A 126 21.64 3.07 -0.18
CA LEU A 126 22.61 4.12 -0.47
C LEU A 126 23.25 4.68 0.83
N SER A 127 22.44 4.93 1.86
CA SER A 127 22.94 5.41 3.15
C SER A 127 23.82 4.38 3.87
N GLN A 128 23.52 3.10 3.73
CA GLN A 128 24.33 2.00 4.26
C GLN A 128 25.67 1.94 3.53
N ILE A 129 25.70 2.01 2.19
CA ILE A 129 26.93 2.03 1.39
C ILE A 129 27.83 3.21 1.81
N GLU A 130 27.26 4.39 2.04
CA GLU A 130 28.03 5.56 2.50
C GLU A 130 28.59 5.36 3.92
N SER A 131 27.82 4.74 4.81
CA SER A 131 28.24 4.41 6.17
C SER A 131 29.34 3.34 6.19
N GLU A 132 29.21 2.31 5.35
CA GLU A 132 30.22 1.25 5.17
C GLU A 132 31.53 1.81 4.65
N ARG A 133 31.47 2.76 3.69
CA ARG A 133 32.67 3.44 3.19
C ARG A 133 33.39 4.20 4.30
N GLN A 134 32.66 4.92 5.14
CA GLN A 134 33.26 5.65 6.25
C GLN A 134 33.85 4.70 7.30
N LEU A 135 33.12 3.64 7.66
CA LEU A 135 33.58 2.63 8.61
C LEU A 135 34.83 1.89 8.10
N LEU A 136 34.89 1.61 6.79
CA LEU A 136 36.05 0.98 6.15
C LEU A 136 37.31 1.85 6.33
N GLN A 137 37.21 3.15 6.09
CA GLN A 137 38.34 4.08 6.27
C GLN A 137 38.81 4.11 7.74
N GLU A 138 37.88 4.26 8.68
CA GLU A 138 38.19 4.27 10.13
C GLU A 138 38.84 2.94 10.59
N THR A 139 38.30 1.80 10.15
CA THR A 139 38.80 0.47 10.53
C THR A 139 40.22 0.22 9.98
N MET A 140 40.53 0.72 8.79
CA MET A 140 41.86 0.55 8.18
C MET A 140 42.92 1.41 8.86
N GLU A 141 42.59 2.66 9.23
CA GLU A 141 43.47 3.50 10.05
C GLU A 141 43.77 2.85 11.40
N GLU A 142 42.76 2.25 12.04
CA GLU A 142 42.94 1.54 13.31
C GLU A 142 43.87 0.33 13.15
N ARG A 143 43.69 -0.49 12.10
CA ARG A 143 44.58 -1.63 11.81
C ARG A 143 46.02 -1.20 11.58
N LEU A 144 46.23 -0.07 10.90
CA LEU A 144 47.57 0.47 10.67
C LEU A 144 48.23 0.87 11.99
N ALA A 145 47.50 1.59 12.85
CA ALA A 145 47.98 2.02 14.15
C ALA A 145 48.27 0.83 15.07
N GLN A 146 47.41 -0.20 15.07
CA GLN A 146 47.62 -1.43 15.81
C GLN A 146 48.89 -2.16 15.34
N LYS A 147 49.13 -2.24 14.03
CA LYS A 147 50.33 -2.89 13.48
C LYS A 147 51.60 -2.12 13.81
N GLU A 148 51.55 -0.80 13.74
CA GLU A 148 52.67 0.05 14.14
C GLU A 148 53.01 -0.14 15.63
N GLN A 149 51.99 -0.21 16.49
CA GLN A 149 52.20 -0.48 17.91
C GLN A 149 52.80 -1.88 18.15
N GLU A 150 52.27 -2.90 17.48
CA GLU A 150 52.79 -4.28 17.56
C GLU A 150 54.28 -4.34 17.20
N LEU A 151 54.68 -3.70 16.10
CA LEU A 151 56.08 -3.67 15.65
C LEU A 151 56.99 -2.91 16.62
N ARG A 152 56.50 -1.82 17.23
CA ARG A 152 57.25 -1.08 18.27
C ARG A 152 57.47 -1.93 19.52
N GLU A 153 56.45 -2.68 19.95
CA GLU A 153 56.56 -3.60 21.09
C GLU A 153 57.57 -4.72 20.77
N GLN A 154 57.51 -5.31 19.56
CA GLN A 154 58.48 -6.31 19.10
C GLN A 154 59.91 -5.77 19.04
N LEU A 155 60.12 -4.51 18.64
CA LEU A 155 61.43 -3.84 18.68
C LEU A 155 61.97 -3.76 20.10
N SER A 156 61.15 -3.29 21.04
CA SER A 156 61.57 -3.14 22.44
C SER A 156 61.97 -4.48 23.05
N GLN A 157 61.21 -5.55 22.77
CA GLN A 157 61.51 -6.91 23.24
C GLN A 157 62.79 -7.45 22.62
N ALA A 158 62.99 -7.27 21.31
CA ALA A 158 64.19 -7.70 20.62
C ALA A 158 65.46 -7.00 21.14
N LEU A 159 65.37 -5.70 21.44
CA LEU A 159 66.47 -4.92 22.02
C LEU A 159 66.82 -5.38 23.43
N ALA A 160 65.82 -5.65 24.28
CA ALA A 160 66.04 -6.17 25.63
C ALA A 160 66.69 -7.57 25.59
N ALA A 161 66.24 -8.44 24.69
CA ALA A 161 66.81 -9.77 24.52
C ALA A 161 68.27 -9.73 24.02
N GLU A 162 68.58 -8.88 23.04
CA GLU A 162 69.94 -8.75 22.51
C GLU A 162 70.88 -8.10 23.54
N ARG A 163 70.39 -7.13 24.32
CA ARG A 163 71.15 -6.56 25.45
C ARG A 163 71.54 -7.64 26.46
N SER A 164 70.58 -8.44 26.93
CA SER A 164 70.83 -9.53 27.87
C SER A 164 71.83 -10.56 27.32
N ARG A 165 71.74 -10.88 26.02
CA ARG A 165 72.67 -11.79 25.34
C ARG A 165 74.10 -11.23 25.27
N LEU A 166 74.28 -9.94 24.99
CA LEU A 166 75.59 -9.29 24.91
C LEU A 166 76.23 -9.16 26.30
N GLU A 167 75.43 -8.84 27.33
CA GLU A 167 75.86 -8.82 28.73
C GLU A 167 76.35 -10.22 29.17
N ALA A 168 75.61 -11.29 28.85
CA ALA A 168 76.00 -12.67 29.15
C ALA A 168 77.30 -13.13 28.45
N GLN A 169 77.67 -12.48 27.33
CA GLN A 169 78.92 -12.75 26.60
C GLN A 169 80.12 -11.97 27.13
N GLY A 170 79.94 -11.09 28.13
CA GLY A 170 81.01 -10.31 28.74
C GLY A 170 81.60 -9.24 27.81
N VAL A 171 80.79 -8.70 26.90
CA VAL A 171 81.18 -7.59 26.02
C VAL A 171 81.40 -6.34 26.87
N ALA A 172 82.52 -5.62 26.64
CA ALA A 172 82.80 -4.38 27.35
C ALA A 172 81.74 -3.30 27.04
N GLU A 173 81.42 -2.46 28.02
CA GLU A 173 80.28 -1.53 28.00
C GLU A 173 80.25 -0.60 26.76
N GLY A 174 81.42 -0.12 26.31
CA GLY A 174 81.53 0.68 25.09
C GLY A 174 81.30 -0.08 23.77
N ASP A 175 81.61 -1.37 23.72
CA ASP A 175 81.33 -2.23 22.55
C ASP A 175 79.87 -2.71 22.55
N LEU A 176 79.24 -2.79 23.73
CA LEU A 176 77.85 -3.19 23.92
C LEU A 176 76.89 -2.16 23.32
N GLU A 177 77.08 -0.87 23.61
CA GLU A 177 76.27 0.21 23.03
C GLU A 177 76.38 0.25 21.50
N SER A 178 77.59 0.12 20.94
CA SER A 178 77.79 0.11 19.49
C SER A 178 77.06 -1.07 18.82
N ARG A 179 77.12 -2.27 19.41
CA ARG A 179 76.43 -3.46 18.88
C ARG A 179 74.91 -3.37 19.03
N LEU A 180 74.41 -2.83 20.13
CA LEU A 180 72.98 -2.57 20.32
C LEU A 180 72.47 -1.55 19.31
N GLN A 181 73.23 -0.50 19.04
CA GLN A 181 72.86 0.52 18.07
C GLN A 181 72.87 -0.01 16.63
N GLU A 182 73.84 -0.84 16.26
CA GLU A 182 73.84 -1.54 14.97
C GLU A 182 72.65 -2.50 14.85
N PHE A 183 72.35 -3.27 15.91
CA PHE A 183 71.22 -4.17 15.94
C PHE A 183 69.88 -3.43 15.86
N GLN A 184 69.72 -2.34 16.63
CA GLN A 184 68.57 -1.44 16.57
C GLN A 184 68.39 -0.90 15.14
N SER A 185 69.45 -0.37 14.54
CA SER A 185 69.40 0.17 13.18
C SER A 185 69.02 -0.89 12.14
N SER A 186 69.45 -2.14 12.34
CA SER A 186 69.08 -3.27 11.48
C SER A 186 67.61 -3.64 11.64
N LYS A 187 67.12 -3.72 12.89
CA LYS A 187 65.73 -4.07 13.18
C LYS A 187 64.74 -2.97 12.81
N GLU A 188 65.11 -1.71 13.00
CA GLU A 188 64.32 -0.57 12.54
C GLU A 188 64.13 -0.58 11.01
N ARG A 189 65.15 -0.98 10.24
CA ARG A 189 65.00 -1.16 8.78
C ARG A 189 64.05 -2.30 8.44
N GLU A 190 64.19 -3.45 9.09
CA GLU A 190 63.31 -4.61 8.89
C GLU A 190 61.84 -4.23 9.20
N TYR A 191 61.58 -3.55 10.31
CA TYR A 191 60.24 -3.10 10.66
C TYR A 191 59.69 -2.00 9.75
N GLN A 192 60.54 -1.09 9.26
CA GLN A 192 60.12 -0.11 8.26
C GLN A 192 59.71 -0.80 6.95
N GLU A 193 60.43 -1.85 6.55
CA GLU A 193 60.08 -2.66 5.38
C GLU A 193 58.76 -3.42 5.61
N ASP A 194 58.58 -4.04 6.78
CA ASP A 194 57.35 -4.74 7.14
C ASP A 194 56.15 -3.79 7.18
N LEU A 195 56.29 -2.63 7.82
CA LEU A 195 55.24 -1.62 7.91
C LEU A 195 54.89 -1.05 6.53
N ALA A 196 55.89 -0.81 5.67
CA ALA A 196 55.67 -0.39 4.29
C ALA A 196 54.97 -1.48 3.45
N SER A 197 55.28 -2.76 3.69
CA SER A 197 54.60 -3.87 3.01
C SER A 197 53.13 -3.99 3.44
N PHE A 198 52.86 -3.87 4.74
CA PHE A 198 51.52 -3.89 5.30
C PHE A 198 50.69 -2.68 4.84
N GLN A 199 51.30 -1.50 4.78
CA GLN A 199 50.68 -0.29 4.20
C GLN A 199 50.21 -0.54 2.76
N ARG A 200 51.07 -1.12 1.91
CA ARG A 200 50.69 -1.43 0.52
C ARG A 200 49.57 -2.46 0.44
N GLU A 201 49.58 -3.46 1.31
CA GLU A 201 48.53 -4.49 1.36
C GLU A 201 47.18 -3.87 1.75
N ILE A 202 47.16 -3.07 2.82
CA ILE A 202 45.96 -2.33 3.27
C ILE A 202 45.48 -1.38 2.18
N GLU A 203 46.39 -0.63 1.54
CA GLU A 203 46.04 0.31 0.46
C GLU A 203 45.43 -0.41 -0.74
N THR A 204 45.94 -1.59 -1.09
CA THR A 204 45.38 -2.42 -2.17
C THR A 204 43.98 -2.90 -1.80
N GLN A 205 43.79 -3.41 -0.57
CA GLN A 205 42.48 -3.84 -0.09
C GLN A 205 41.47 -2.68 0.00
N LEU A 206 41.94 -1.49 0.39
CA LEU A 206 41.13 -0.29 0.44
C LEU A 206 40.66 0.09 -0.97
N LEU A 207 41.57 0.12 -1.95
CA LEU A 207 41.22 0.43 -3.33
C LEU A 207 40.20 -0.57 -3.90
N GLU A 208 40.42 -1.87 -3.71
CA GLU A 208 39.49 -2.91 -4.17
C GLU A 208 38.09 -2.73 -3.57
N LYS A 209 38.02 -2.43 -2.26
CA LYS A 209 36.74 -2.23 -1.56
C LYS A 209 36.09 -0.89 -1.88
N GLU A 210 36.86 0.17 -2.06
CA GLU A 210 36.35 1.48 -2.50
C GLU A 210 35.79 1.40 -3.93
N GLU A 211 36.43 0.65 -4.83
CA GLU A 211 35.91 0.38 -6.17
C GLU A 211 34.60 -0.42 -6.11
N GLU A 212 34.53 -1.46 -5.27
CA GLU A 212 33.31 -2.25 -5.06
C GLU A 212 32.15 -1.39 -4.53
N LEU A 213 32.41 -0.59 -3.50
CA LEU A 213 31.41 0.32 -2.92
C LEU A 213 30.99 1.42 -3.90
N THR A 214 31.91 1.92 -4.72
CA THR A 214 31.60 2.91 -5.77
C THR A 214 30.71 2.29 -6.85
N ALA A 215 31.03 1.09 -7.31
CA ALA A 215 30.20 0.38 -8.29
C ALA A 215 28.80 0.03 -7.73
N ALA A 216 28.72 -0.35 -6.46
CA ALA A 216 27.46 -0.59 -5.76
C ALA A 216 26.63 0.70 -5.68
N ARG A 217 27.26 1.83 -5.31
CA ARG A 217 26.62 3.15 -5.28
C ARG A 217 26.09 3.56 -6.65
N GLU A 218 26.90 3.48 -7.70
CA GLU A 218 26.47 3.85 -9.06
C GLU A 218 25.30 2.98 -9.55
N THR A 219 25.27 1.71 -9.15
CA THR A 219 24.16 0.81 -9.48
C THR A 219 22.90 1.20 -8.72
N ALA A 220 23.00 1.48 -7.41
CA ALA A 220 21.89 1.94 -6.60
C ALA A 220 21.35 3.31 -7.04
N GLU A 221 22.21 4.27 -7.41
CA GLU A 221 21.81 5.57 -7.96
C GLU A 221 21.05 5.43 -9.29
N ARG A 222 21.48 4.48 -10.15
CA ARG A 222 20.78 4.18 -11.41
C ARG A 222 19.39 3.58 -11.17
N ILE A 223 19.29 2.61 -10.28
CA ILE A 223 18.01 1.98 -9.91
C ILE A 223 17.09 3.04 -9.27
N LEU A 224 17.63 3.93 -8.43
CA LEU A 224 16.87 5.03 -7.85
C LEU A 224 16.31 5.95 -8.95
N ALA A 225 17.15 6.34 -9.92
CA ALA A 225 16.71 7.18 -11.03
C ALA A 225 15.59 6.51 -11.84
N GLU A 226 15.75 5.23 -12.19
CA GLU A 226 14.75 4.43 -12.90
C GLU A 226 13.44 4.32 -12.10
N ALA A 227 13.51 3.96 -10.82
CA ALA A 227 12.32 3.89 -9.95
C ALA A 227 11.60 5.24 -9.82
N THR A 228 12.35 6.36 -9.77
CA THR A 228 11.75 7.70 -9.71
C THR A 228 11.09 8.11 -11.03
N GLU A 229 11.65 7.68 -12.17
CA GLU A 229 11.07 7.87 -13.49
C GLU A 229 9.78 7.05 -13.65
N GLU A 230 9.83 5.76 -13.33
CA GLU A 230 8.65 4.87 -13.32
C GLU A 230 7.52 5.41 -12.44
N ARG A 231 7.86 5.92 -11.24
CA ARG A 231 6.90 6.59 -10.36
C ARG A 231 6.23 7.78 -11.05
N GLN A 232 6.99 8.62 -11.75
CA GLN A 232 6.45 9.77 -12.46
C GLN A 232 5.58 9.34 -13.65
N GLU A 233 5.96 8.28 -14.36
CA GLU A 233 5.15 7.69 -15.41
C GLU A 233 3.83 7.14 -14.88
N LEU A 234 3.83 6.44 -13.73
CA LEU A 234 2.62 5.95 -13.08
C LEU A 234 1.66 7.10 -12.73
N ILE A 235 2.16 8.22 -12.22
CA ILE A 235 1.35 9.42 -11.97
C ILE A 235 0.73 9.94 -13.27
N ASN A 236 1.53 10.07 -14.31
CA ASN A 236 1.07 10.58 -15.60
C ASN A 236 0.03 9.65 -16.25
N GLN A 237 0.24 8.33 -16.18
CA GLN A 237 -0.69 7.32 -16.68
C GLN A 237 -2.00 7.33 -15.90
N ALA A 238 -1.95 7.40 -14.56
CA ALA A 238 -3.13 7.48 -13.71
C ALA A 238 -3.98 8.72 -14.05
N ASN A 239 -3.35 9.89 -14.20
CA ASN A 239 -4.03 11.13 -14.56
C ASN A 239 -4.67 11.05 -15.96
N ARG A 240 -3.94 10.51 -16.96
CA ARG A 240 -4.49 10.32 -18.31
C ARG A 240 -5.71 9.42 -18.31
N ARG A 241 -5.63 8.29 -17.60
CA ARG A 241 -6.74 7.33 -17.51
C ARG A 241 -7.94 7.92 -16.78
N GLU A 242 -7.72 8.73 -15.74
CA GLU A 242 -8.78 9.47 -15.06
C GLU A 242 -9.47 10.48 -16.00
N GLU A 243 -8.70 11.24 -16.77
CA GLU A 243 -9.23 12.20 -17.75
C GLU A 243 -10.00 11.52 -18.88
N GLU A 244 -9.49 10.41 -19.41
CA GLU A 244 -10.16 9.62 -20.45
C GLU A 244 -11.51 9.08 -19.96
N LEU A 245 -11.56 8.53 -18.74
CA LEU A 245 -12.82 8.07 -18.14
C LEU A 245 -13.80 9.22 -17.92
N ARG A 246 -13.34 10.37 -17.41
CA ARG A 246 -14.20 11.55 -17.25
C ARG A 246 -14.79 12.01 -18.57
N ARG A 247 -13.98 12.09 -19.64
CA ARG A 247 -14.46 12.45 -20.98
C ARG A 247 -15.45 11.43 -21.53
N GLY A 248 -15.21 10.14 -21.32
CA GLY A 248 -16.13 9.07 -21.71
C GLY A 248 -17.50 9.22 -21.06
N PHE A 249 -17.54 9.43 -19.74
CA PHE A 249 -18.78 9.64 -18.99
C PHE A 249 -19.49 10.94 -19.36
N GLU A 250 -18.76 12.04 -19.61
CA GLU A 250 -19.36 13.29 -20.10
C GLU A 250 -20.03 13.11 -21.46
N GLN A 251 -19.37 12.40 -22.40
CA GLN A 251 -19.93 12.11 -23.72
C GLN A 251 -21.17 11.21 -23.64
N GLU A 252 -21.14 10.17 -22.81
CA GLU A 252 -22.28 9.27 -22.61
C GLU A 252 -23.47 10.02 -21.99
N ARG A 253 -23.22 10.90 -21.02
CA ARG A 253 -24.26 11.75 -20.42
C ARG A 253 -24.86 12.74 -21.42
N GLU A 254 -24.05 13.33 -22.29
CA GLU A 254 -24.55 14.19 -23.38
C GLU A 254 -25.40 13.41 -24.38
N ALA A 255 -24.98 12.19 -24.76
CA ALA A 255 -25.74 11.32 -25.66
C ALA A 255 -27.10 10.93 -25.07
N LEU A 256 -27.12 10.50 -23.80
CA LEU A 256 -28.36 10.16 -23.07
C LEU A 256 -29.29 11.37 -22.93
N THR A 257 -28.74 12.57 -22.70
CA THR A 257 -29.55 13.80 -22.65
C THR A 257 -30.18 14.10 -24.01
N GLN A 258 -29.42 13.96 -25.11
CA GLN A 258 -29.97 14.15 -26.45
C GLN A 258 -31.05 13.11 -26.80
N GLU A 259 -30.84 11.84 -26.43
CA GLU A 259 -31.81 10.78 -26.66
C GLU A 259 -33.11 11.01 -25.88
N THR A 260 -33.01 11.39 -24.61
CA THR A 260 -34.18 11.73 -23.78
C THR A 260 -34.94 12.95 -24.30
N GLU A 261 -34.24 13.99 -24.77
CA GLU A 261 -34.87 15.14 -25.42
C GLU A 261 -35.59 14.74 -26.72
N GLN A 262 -35.00 13.88 -27.54
CA GLN A 262 -35.64 13.36 -28.76
C GLN A 262 -36.90 12.53 -28.45
N ALA A 263 -36.82 11.65 -27.46
CA ALA A 263 -37.95 10.85 -27.03
C ALA A 263 -39.11 11.72 -26.49
N GLN A 264 -38.80 12.77 -25.72
CA GLN A 264 -39.80 13.72 -25.25
C GLN A 264 -40.46 14.50 -26.38
N ASN A 265 -39.69 14.96 -27.36
CA ASN A 265 -40.21 15.66 -28.53
C ASN A 265 -41.13 14.77 -29.37
N GLU A 266 -40.76 13.51 -29.59
CA GLU A 266 -41.60 12.58 -30.33
C GLU A 266 -42.89 12.23 -29.57
N LEU A 267 -42.81 12.09 -28.25
CA LEU A 267 -43.99 11.87 -27.41
C LEU A 267 -44.95 13.06 -27.47
N GLN A 268 -44.45 14.30 -27.37
CA GLN A 268 -45.28 15.51 -27.53
C GLN A 268 -45.93 15.56 -28.91
N ARG A 269 -45.19 15.21 -29.96
CA ARG A 269 -45.72 15.16 -31.33
C ARG A 269 -46.87 14.15 -31.47
N LEU A 270 -46.72 12.98 -30.88
CA LEU A 270 -47.77 11.94 -30.87
C LEU A 270 -49.01 12.39 -30.08
N GLU A 271 -48.83 13.08 -28.96
CA GLU A 271 -49.95 13.66 -28.19
C GLU A 271 -50.71 14.73 -28.98
N GLU A 272 -50.00 15.61 -29.70
CA GLU A 272 -50.62 16.62 -30.56
C GLU A 272 -51.43 16.01 -31.70
N ILE A 273 -50.91 14.97 -32.35
CA ILE A 273 -51.63 14.22 -33.38
C ILE A 273 -52.93 13.68 -32.78
N ARG A 274 -52.87 12.94 -31.67
CA ARG A 274 -54.06 12.37 -31.02
C ARG A 274 -55.10 13.42 -30.64
N ARG A 275 -54.66 14.57 -30.12
CA ARG A 275 -55.55 15.68 -29.75
C ARG A 275 -56.27 16.26 -30.98
N ASN A 276 -55.55 16.45 -32.09
CA ASN A 276 -56.13 16.95 -33.34
C ASN A 276 -57.15 15.96 -33.92
N GLU A 277 -56.86 14.66 -33.89
CA GLU A 277 -57.80 13.63 -34.34
C GLU A 277 -59.11 13.65 -33.55
N GLN A 278 -59.04 13.78 -32.22
CA GLN A 278 -60.23 13.92 -31.38
C GLN A 278 -61.06 15.17 -31.72
N LEU A 279 -60.42 16.30 -31.99
CA LEU A 279 -61.12 17.53 -32.40
C LEU A 279 -61.82 17.35 -33.76
N TYR A 280 -61.16 16.68 -34.73
CA TYR A 280 -61.78 16.38 -36.03
C TYR A 280 -63.00 15.48 -35.88
N MET A 281 -62.91 14.43 -35.04
CA MET A 281 -64.03 13.53 -34.78
C MET A 281 -65.22 14.25 -34.14
N ASN A 282 -64.97 15.08 -33.13
CA ASN A 282 -66.03 15.85 -32.47
C ASN A 282 -66.73 16.79 -33.44
N ARG A 283 -65.97 17.49 -34.30
CA ARG A 283 -66.55 18.40 -35.31
C ARG A 283 -67.39 17.67 -36.35
N ILE A 284 -66.92 16.53 -36.87
CA ILE A 284 -67.69 15.69 -37.80
C ILE A 284 -69.03 15.27 -37.16
N ASN A 285 -68.98 14.79 -35.91
CA ASN A 285 -70.17 14.34 -35.21
C ASN A 285 -71.17 15.49 -34.95
N SER A 286 -70.69 16.69 -34.58
CA SER A 286 -71.54 17.86 -34.42
C SER A 286 -72.23 18.28 -35.73
N GLN A 287 -71.51 18.31 -36.85
CA GLN A 287 -72.10 18.64 -38.15
C GLN A 287 -73.18 17.63 -38.56
N TYR A 288 -73.01 16.34 -38.27
CA TYR A 288 -74.08 15.36 -38.50
C TYR A 288 -75.34 15.62 -37.68
N LEU A 289 -75.21 16.06 -36.42
CA LEU A 289 -76.35 16.41 -35.57
C LEU A 289 -77.09 17.64 -36.11
N GLU A 290 -76.37 18.66 -36.55
CA GLU A 290 -76.94 19.86 -37.16
C GLU A 290 -77.67 19.54 -38.48
N ILE A 291 -77.07 18.71 -39.34
CA ILE A 291 -77.71 18.22 -40.57
C ILE A 291 -79.00 17.47 -40.25
N GLN A 292 -78.97 16.60 -39.23
CA GLN A 292 -80.15 15.87 -38.81
C GLN A 292 -81.26 16.81 -38.34
N GLN A 293 -80.93 17.82 -37.54
CA GLN A 293 -81.90 18.80 -37.03
C GLN A 293 -82.53 19.60 -38.18
N ALA A 294 -81.74 20.09 -39.15
CA ALA A 294 -82.24 20.81 -40.32
C ALA A 294 -83.17 19.94 -41.20
N LEU A 295 -82.88 18.64 -41.30
CA LEU A 295 -83.75 17.68 -41.99
C LEU A 295 -85.05 17.37 -41.23
N GLU A 296 -85.07 17.52 -39.91
CA GLU A 296 -86.26 17.33 -39.07
C GLU A 296 -87.17 18.56 -39.06
N THR A 297 -86.60 19.77 -39.15
CA THR A 297 -87.35 21.03 -39.25
C THR A 297 -87.88 21.33 -40.66
N GLU A 298 -87.71 20.41 -41.61
CA GLU A 298 -88.07 20.56 -43.02
C GLU A 298 -87.44 21.78 -43.70
N ASP A 299 -86.21 22.17 -43.30
CA ASP A 299 -85.40 23.17 -44.00
C ASP A 299 -84.36 22.50 -44.93
N PRO A 300 -84.75 22.15 -46.18
CA PRO A 300 -83.85 21.47 -47.10
C PRO A 300 -82.72 22.37 -47.61
N GLN A 301 -82.82 23.70 -47.47
CA GLN A 301 -81.76 24.60 -47.90
C GLN A 301 -80.63 24.62 -46.87
N GLU A 302 -80.97 24.72 -45.59
CA GLU A 302 -80.02 24.66 -44.49
C GLU A 302 -79.28 23.31 -44.44
N ALA A 303 -80.02 22.19 -44.55
CA ALA A 303 -79.44 20.84 -44.56
C ALA A 303 -78.42 20.64 -45.70
N ARG A 304 -78.69 21.19 -46.89
CA ARG A 304 -77.75 21.13 -48.03
C ARG A 304 -76.51 21.99 -47.82
N GLY A 305 -76.65 23.13 -47.15
CA GLY A 305 -75.51 23.97 -46.76
C GLY A 305 -74.56 23.19 -45.86
N LEU A 306 -75.09 22.63 -44.77
CA LEU A 306 -74.33 21.86 -43.78
C LEU A 306 -73.68 20.59 -44.37
N LEU A 307 -74.35 19.90 -45.29
CA LEU A 307 -73.79 18.72 -45.99
C LEU A 307 -72.58 19.08 -46.87
N ASN A 308 -72.63 20.24 -47.56
CA ASN A 308 -71.50 20.72 -48.33
C ASN A 308 -70.34 21.16 -47.44
N GLU A 309 -70.62 21.77 -46.29
CA GLU A 309 -69.61 22.15 -45.29
C GLU A 309 -68.91 20.93 -44.70
N LEU A 310 -69.65 19.89 -44.32
CA LEU A 310 -69.08 18.63 -43.84
C LEU A 310 -68.24 17.93 -44.92
N ARG A 311 -68.72 17.92 -46.17
CA ARG A 311 -67.96 17.38 -47.31
C ARG A 311 -66.65 18.13 -47.51
N SER A 312 -66.67 19.46 -47.44
CA SER A 312 -65.46 20.29 -47.57
C SER A 312 -64.50 20.03 -46.42
N PHE A 313 -65.00 19.93 -45.19
CA PHE A 313 -64.18 19.71 -43.99
C PHE A 313 -63.44 18.37 -44.02
N ILE A 314 -64.12 17.28 -44.39
CA ILE A 314 -63.51 15.95 -44.52
C ILE A 314 -62.47 15.90 -45.66
N GLN A 315 -62.59 16.83 -46.62
CA GLN A 315 -61.65 16.96 -47.73
C GLN A 315 -60.44 17.87 -47.44
N GLU A 316 -60.40 18.54 -46.30
CA GLU A 316 -59.25 19.37 -45.91
C GLU A 316 -57.98 18.53 -45.72
N THR A 317 -56.84 18.98 -46.25
CA THR A 317 -55.57 18.24 -46.24
C THR A 317 -55.11 17.84 -44.83
N SER A 318 -55.32 18.71 -43.83
CA SER A 318 -55.00 18.44 -42.41
C SER A 318 -55.85 17.32 -41.81
N VAL A 319 -57.14 17.29 -42.17
CA VAL A 319 -58.10 16.27 -41.74
C VAL A 319 -57.85 14.95 -42.46
N GLN A 320 -57.45 15.01 -43.73
CA GLN A 320 -57.10 13.83 -44.52
C GLN A 320 -55.81 13.15 -44.06
N ALA A 321 -54.88 13.89 -43.48
CA ALA A 321 -53.62 13.38 -42.94
C ALA A 321 -53.80 12.55 -41.66
N SER A 322 -54.95 12.64 -40.99
CA SER A 322 -55.29 11.76 -39.87
C SER A 322 -55.63 10.36 -40.37
N ALA A 323 -54.98 9.35 -39.78
CA ALA A 323 -55.21 7.95 -40.11
C ALA A 323 -56.65 7.51 -39.74
N GLU A 324 -57.15 7.96 -38.59
CA GLU A 324 -58.50 7.61 -38.14
C GLU A 324 -59.60 8.20 -39.03
N ILE A 325 -59.43 9.45 -39.48
CA ILE A 325 -60.39 10.10 -40.38
C ILE A 325 -60.31 9.50 -41.78
N ALA A 326 -59.12 9.12 -42.26
CA ALA A 326 -58.93 8.44 -43.53
C ALA A 326 -59.74 7.13 -43.62
N ARG A 327 -59.78 6.34 -42.53
CA ARG A 327 -60.57 5.11 -42.46
C ARG A 327 -62.08 5.35 -42.54
N ARG A 328 -62.59 6.41 -41.90
CA ARG A 328 -64.03 6.74 -41.88
C ARG A 328 -64.55 7.42 -43.15
N ARG A 329 -63.65 8.05 -43.92
CA ARG A 329 -63.98 8.89 -45.07
C ARG A 329 -64.96 8.28 -46.06
N GLN A 330 -64.80 6.99 -46.37
CA GLN A 330 -65.67 6.30 -47.33
C GLN A 330 -67.10 6.18 -46.81
N VAL A 331 -67.25 5.87 -45.52
CA VAL A 331 -68.55 5.79 -44.84
C VAL A 331 -69.19 7.17 -44.76
N ASP A 332 -68.41 8.19 -44.35
CA ASP A 332 -68.93 9.55 -44.22
C ASP A 332 -69.36 10.13 -45.59
N SER A 333 -68.59 9.88 -46.65
CA SER A 333 -68.94 10.29 -48.01
C SER A 333 -70.23 9.63 -48.51
N PHE A 334 -70.42 8.35 -48.19
CA PHE A 334 -71.66 7.63 -48.49
C PHE A 334 -72.86 8.22 -47.74
N LEU A 335 -72.72 8.47 -46.43
CA LEU A 335 -73.78 9.06 -45.60
C LEU A 335 -74.19 10.45 -46.08
N ILE A 336 -73.23 11.30 -46.43
CA ILE A 336 -73.50 12.62 -47.02
C ILE A 336 -74.35 12.47 -48.29
N GLY A 337 -74.03 11.52 -49.18
CA GLY A 337 -74.80 11.27 -50.40
C GLY A 337 -76.26 10.88 -50.15
N VAL A 338 -76.50 10.01 -49.16
CA VAL A 338 -77.86 9.59 -48.76
C VAL A 338 -78.66 10.77 -48.18
N LEU A 339 -78.01 11.60 -47.35
CA LEU A 339 -78.65 12.76 -46.72
C LEU A 339 -78.95 13.88 -47.74
N GLU A 340 -78.08 14.09 -48.73
CA GLU A 340 -78.32 15.01 -49.85
C GLU A 340 -79.54 14.59 -50.68
N GLU A 341 -79.67 13.30 -50.96
CA GLU A 341 -80.82 12.75 -51.67
C GLU A 341 -82.12 12.99 -50.88
N ARG A 342 -82.11 12.77 -49.56
CA ARG A 342 -83.26 13.06 -48.69
C ARG A 342 -83.63 14.55 -48.71
N ALA A 343 -82.64 15.44 -48.57
CA ALA A 343 -82.86 16.89 -48.62
C ALA A 343 -83.47 17.33 -49.96
N SER A 344 -83.24 16.59 -51.04
CA SER A 344 -83.78 16.89 -52.37
C SER A 344 -85.24 16.50 -52.61
N ARG A 345 -85.80 15.59 -51.81
CA ARG A 345 -87.13 14.99 -52.05
C ARG A 345 -88.28 15.64 -51.27
N VAL A 346 -88.01 16.66 -50.43
CA VAL A 346 -89.00 17.33 -49.53
C VAL A 346 -90.08 18.15 -50.28
N GLY A 347 -90.14 18.12 -51.62
CA GLY A 347 -91.07 18.94 -52.44
C GLY A 347 -92.25 18.24 -53.13
N GLY A 348 -92.49 16.93 -52.98
CA GLY A 348 -93.50 16.21 -53.79
C GLY A 348 -94.41 15.28 -52.99
N ARG A 349 -95.72 15.59 -52.93
CA ARG A 349 -96.77 14.72 -52.35
C ARG A 349 -97.23 13.65 -53.34
N SER A 350 -97.01 12.36 -53.04
CA SER A 350 -98.02 11.29 -53.00
C SER A 350 -97.36 9.91 -52.81
N GLU A 351 -97.45 9.33 -51.62
CA GLU A 351 -97.44 7.87 -51.36
C GLU A 351 -97.76 7.56 -49.88
N SER A 352 -98.88 8.07 -49.35
CA SER A 352 -99.12 8.09 -47.88
C SER A 352 -99.34 6.74 -47.20
N GLU A 353 -99.52 5.62 -47.91
CA GLU A 353 -99.62 4.28 -47.28
C GLU A 353 -98.27 3.53 -47.24
N SER A 354 -97.45 3.58 -48.30
CA SER A 354 -96.08 3.02 -48.28
C SER A 354 -95.16 3.83 -47.35
N LEU A 355 -95.37 5.15 -47.25
CA LEU A 355 -94.59 6.05 -46.40
C LEU A 355 -94.87 5.87 -44.91
N LEU A 356 -96.11 5.55 -44.51
CA LEU A 356 -96.43 5.29 -43.11
C LEU A 356 -95.83 3.96 -42.63
N GLU A 357 -95.80 2.96 -43.51
CA GLU A 357 -95.17 1.67 -43.25
C GLU A 357 -93.63 1.79 -43.23
N ALA A 358 -93.05 2.57 -44.15
CA ALA A 358 -91.62 2.91 -44.12
C ALA A 358 -91.23 3.75 -42.89
N ALA A 359 -92.06 4.70 -42.46
CA ALA A 359 -91.82 5.50 -41.26
C ALA A 359 -91.85 4.65 -39.98
N ARG A 360 -92.81 3.73 -39.86
CA ARG A 360 -92.87 2.77 -38.73
C ARG A 360 -91.68 1.81 -38.73
N THR A 361 -91.26 1.35 -39.91
CA THR A 361 -90.08 0.51 -40.05
C THR A 361 -88.82 1.26 -39.64
N MET A 362 -88.68 2.52 -40.04
CA MET A 362 -87.57 3.39 -39.64
C MET A 362 -87.58 3.72 -38.14
N GLU A 363 -88.74 3.91 -37.54
CA GLU A 363 -88.89 4.12 -36.10
C GLU A 363 -88.49 2.86 -35.31
N ALA A 364 -88.88 1.66 -35.78
CA ALA A 364 -88.48 0.39 -35.19
C ALA A 364 -86.97 0.10 -35.33
N ILE A 365 -86.37 0.47 -36.47
CA ILE A 365 -84.93 0.40 -36.70
C ILE A 365 -84.20 1.35 -35.74
N ARG A 366 -84.64 2.61 -35.63
CA ARG A 366 -84.04 3.60 -34.71
C ARG A 366 -84.14 3.15 -33.26
N ALA A 367 -85.28 2.63 -32.84
CA ALA A 367 -85.44 2.08 -31.49
C ALA A 367 -84.46 0.94 -31.22
N SER A 368 -84.31 0.01 -32.17
CA SER A 368 -83.36 -1.11 -32.04
C SER A 368 -81.91 -0.64 -32.05
N VAL A 369 -81.53 0.34 -32.88
CA VAL A 369 -80.17 0.91 -32.90
C VAL A 369 -79.87 1.69 -31.61
N ASN A 370 -80.82 2.43 -31.07
CA ASN A 370 -80.64 3.17 -29.82
C ASN A 370 -80.46 2.22 -28.63
N GLU A 371 -81.25 1.15 -28.57
CA GLU A 371 -81.07 0.10 -27.55
C GLU A 371 -79.72 -0.61 -27.74
N ALA A 372 -79.32 -0.91 -28.97
CA ALA A 372 -78.02 -1.49 -29.27
C ALA A 372 -76.86 -0.61 -28.77
N ARG A 373 -76.94 0.71 -29.00
CA ARG A 373 -75.95 1.69 -28.50
C ARG A 373 -75.93 1.77 -26.98
N ALA A 374 -77.09 1.83 -26.33
CA ALA A 374 -77.18 1.83 -24.87
C ALA A 374 -76.55 0.56 -24.26
N ARG A 375 -76.77 -0.61 -24.88
CA ARG A 375 -76.13 -1.87 -24.46
C ARG A 375 -74.62 -1.87 -24.70
N GLN A 376 -74.17 -1.31 -25.82
CA GLN A 376 -72.76 -1.17 -26.13
C GLN A 376 -72.03 -0.24 -25.13
N GLU A 377 -72.65 0.89 -24.80
CA GLU A 377 -72.14 1.85 -23.79
C GLU A 377 -72.11 1.24 -22.39
N ALA A 378 -73.06 0.36 -22.07
CA ALA A 378 -73.06 -0.43 -20.83
C ALA A 378 -72.05 -1.60 -20.83
N GLY A 379 -71.29 -1.80 -21.92
CA GLY A 379 -70.33 -2.89 -22.08
C GLY A 379 -70.93 -4.26 -22.42
N ASP A 380 -72.25 -4.34 -22.61
CA ASP A 380 -72.97 -5.58 -22.97
C ASP A 380 -72.97 -5.77 -24.50
N LEU A 381 -71.78 -6.11 -25.02
CA LEU A 381 -71.54 -6.24 -26.47
C LEU A 381 -72.38 -7.33 -27.14
N TYR A 382 -72.81 -8.36 -26.38
CA TYR A 382 -73.63 -9.45 -26.92
C TYR A 382 -75.05 -8.97 -27.21
N GLU A 383 -75.71 -8.35 -26.23
CA GLU A 383 -77.05 -7.80 -26.44
C GLU A 383 -77.02 -6.63 -27.43
N ALA A 384 -75.96 -5.80 -27.40
CA ALA A 384 -75.76 -4.75 -28.42
C ALA A 384 -75.77 -5.33 -29.84
N ARG A 385 -74.99 -6.38 -30.09
CA ARG A 385 -74.94 -7.07 -31.40
C ARG A 385 -76.30 -7.62 -31.79
N ARG A 386 -77.04 -8.20 -30.85
CA ARG A 386 -78.38 -8.74 -31.09
C ARG A 386 -79.34 -7.66 -31.57
N TYR A 387 -79.38 -6.50 -30.92
CA TYR A 387 -80.23 -5.38 -31.31
C TYR A 387 -79.79 -4.74 -32.65
N TYR A 388 -78.49 -4.65 -32.93
CA TYR A 388 -78.00 -4.24 -34.25
C TYR A 388 -78.44 -5.22 -35.35
N ASN A 389 -78.33 -6.53 -35.12
CA ASN A 389 -78.81 -7.54 -36.08
C ASN A 389 -80.32 -7.45 -36.29
N GLN A 390 -81.09 -7.22 -35.23
CA GLN A 390 -82.54 -7.01 -35.31
C GLN A 390 -82.89 -5.78 -36.16
N ALA A 391 -82.16 -4.66 -36.01
CA ALA A 391 -82.31 -3.48 -36.87
C ALA A 391 -81.98 -3.78 -38.34
N ILE A 392 -80.94 -4.58 -38.59
CA ILE A 392 -80.50 -4.97 -39.93
C ILE A 392 -81.52 -5.91 -40.60
N GLU A 393 -82.11 -6.85 -39.86
CA GLU A 393 -83.12 -7.80 -40.35
C GLU A 393 -84.43 -7.12 -40.79
N MET A 394 -84.77 -5.97 -40.22
CA MET A 394 -85.91 -5.14 -40.66
C MET A 394 -85.69 -4.52 -42.05
N LEU A 395 -84.47 -4.58 -42.60
CA LEU A 395 -84.11 -4.18 -43.96
C LEU A 395 -83.55 -5.39 -44.72
N PRO A 396 -84.40 -6.23 -45.36
CA PRO A 396 -83.97 -7.51 -45.93
C PRO A 396 -82.81 -7.42 -46.93
N SER A 397 -82.78 -6.36 -47.75
CA SER A 397 -81.67 -6.10 -48.69
C SER A 397 -80.36 -5.75 -47.97
N LEU A 398 -80.44 -5.00 -46.87
CA LEU A 398 -79.29 -4.66 -46.04
C LEU A 398 -78.81 -5.88 -45.24
N ALA A 399 -79.70 -6.74 -44.76
CA ALA A 399 -79.33 -7.98 -44.08
C ALA A 399 -78.55 -8.94 -44.98
N VAL A 400 -78.94 -9.05 -46.26
CA VAL A 400 -78.16 -9.80 -47.25
C VAL A 400 -76.82 -9.13 -47.49
N ALA A 401 -76.79 -7.81 -47.74
CA ALA A 401 -75.54 -7.08 -47.97
C ALA A 401 -74.56 -7.16 -46.78
N VAL A 402 -75.05 -7.07 -45.54
CA VAL A 402 -74.25 -7.21 -44.32
C VAL A 402 -73.71 -8.63 -44.18
N ARG A 403 -74.51 -9.66 -44.50
CA ARG A 403 -74.04 -11.05 -44.44
C ARG A 403 -72.97 -11.34 -45.50
N GLU A 404 -73.17 -10.84 -46.72
CA GLU A 404 -72.18 -10.93 -47.79
C GLU A 404 -70.91 -10.17 -47.40
N LEU A 405 -71.03 -8.94 -46.88
CA LEU A 405 -69.89 -8.16 -46.41
C LEU A 405 -69.16 -8.84 -45.24
N GLN A 406 -69.89 -9.45 -44.29
CA GLN A 406 -69.27 -10.24 -43.22
C GLN A 406 -68.55 -11.48 -43.76
N SER A 407 -69.06 -12.09 -44.83
CA SER A 407 -68.37 -13.21 -45.48
C SER A 407 -67.14 -12.75 -46.25
N ILE A 408 -67.20 -11.60 -46.92
CA ILE A 408 -66.07 -10.97 -47.60
C ILE A 408 -65.00 -10.60 -46.56
N ASN A 409 -65.36 -9.89 -45.49
CA ASN A 409 -64.43 -9.51 -44.44
C ASN A 409 -63.79 -10.74 -43.77
N ARG A 410 -64.55 -11.82 -43.52
CA ARG A 410 -63.98 -13.07 -42.98
C ARG A 410 -63.02 -13.74 -43.96
N ASN A 411 -63.29 -13.65 -45.26
CA ASN A 411 -62.39 -14.20 -46.27
C ASN A 411 -61.14 -13.31 -46.40
N GLU A 412 -61.28 -11.98 -46.40
CA GLU A 412 -60.15 -11.04 -46.40
C GLU A 412 -59.29 -11.17 -45.14
N GLU A 413 -59.90 -11.35 -43.97
CA GLU A 413 -59.21 -11.66 -42.71
C GLU A 413 -58.47 -13.00 -42.82
N ALA A 414 -59.11 -14.04 -43.37
CA ALA A 414 -58.46 -15.34 -43.59
C ALA A 414 -57.29 -15.27 -44.57
N ASP A 415 -57.42 -14.49 -45.64
CA ASP A 415 -56.37 -14.28 -46.64
C ASP A 415 -55.18 -13.54 -46.01
N GLY A 416 -55.43 -12.48 -45.24
CA GLY A 416 -54.38 -11.77 -44.50
C GLY A 416 -53.68 -12.62 -43.45
N ILE A 417 -54.41 -13.49 -42.73
CA ILE A 417 -53.81 -14.46 -41.81
C ILE A 417 -52.94 -15.47 -42.58
N THR A 418 -53.40 -15.91 -43.75
CA THR A 418 -52.66 -16.86 -44.59
C THR A 418 -51.37 -16.24 -45.12
N GLU A 419 -51.40 -14.96 -45.51
CA GLU A 419 -50.21 -14.21 -45.93
C GLU A 419 -49.17 -14.14 -44.80
N VAL A 420 -49.59 -13.80 -43.58
CA VAL A 420 -48.69 -13.78 -42.40
C VAL A 420 -48.16 -15.18 -42.08
N LEU A 421 -48.95 -16.24 -42.25
CA LEU A 421 -48.48 -17.62 -42.09
C LEU A 421 -47.46 -18.02 -43.15
N ASP A 422 -47.63 -17.59 -44.39
CA ASP A 422 -46.70 -17.88 -45.47
C ASP A 422 -45.37 -17.12 -45.31
N GLU A 423 -45.43 -15.88 -44.81
CA GLU A 423 -44.24 -15.11 -44.40
C GLU A 423 -43.52 -15.81 -43.24
N ALA A 424 -44.24 -16.19 -42.18
CA ALA A 424 -43.67 -16.92 -41.05
C ALA A 424 -43.01 -18.25 -41.46
N ARG A 425 -43.60 -18.98 -42.41
CA ARG A 425 -43.00 -20.20 -42.98
C ARG A 425 -41.74 -19.92 -43.79
N THR A 426 -41.71 -18.79 -44.49
CA THR A 426 -40.53 -18.36 -45.27
C THR A 426 -39.39 -18.04 -44.31
N ASN A 427 -39.64 -17.23 -43.28
CA ASN A 427 -38.66 -16.90 -42.25
C ASN A 427 -38.18 -18.17 -41.51
N GLU A 428 -39.08 -19.14 -41.27
CA GLU A 428 -38.69 -20.43 -40.69
C GLU A 428 -37.75 -21.21 -41.62
N ALA A 429 -38.06 -21.25 -42.93
CA ALA A 429 -37.25 -21.95 -43.93
C ALA A 429 -35.87 -21.30 -44.12
N ASP A 430 -35.80 -19.98 -43.98
CA ASP A 430 -34.57 -19.18 -44.07
C ASP A 430 -33.75 -19.23 -42.77
N GLY A 431 -34.29 -19.84 -41.70
CA GLY A 431 -33.61 -20.01 -40.42
C GLY A 431 -33.72 -18.81 -39.47
N GLU A 432 -34.58 -17.85 -39.81
CA GLU A 432 -34.89 -16.65 -39.02
C GLU A 432 -35.93 -16.99 -37.95
N ILE A 433 -35.51 -17.80 -36.98
CA ILE A 433 -36.37 -18.43 -35.97
C ILE A 433 -37.19 -17.40 -35.17
N GLU A 434 -36.60 -16.27 -34.78
CA GLU A 434 -37.32 -15.23 -34.01
C GLU A 434 -38.41 -14.54 -34.85
N GLU A 435 -38.11 -14.21 -36.11
CA GLU A 435 -39.06 -13.57 -37.03
C GLU A 435 -40.21 -14.52 -37.40
N ALA A 436 -39.90 -15.81 -37.53
CA ALA A 436 -40.90 -16.85 -37.71
C ALA A 436 -41.79 -17.03 -36.47
N LEU A 437 -41.22 -16.99 -35.25
CA LEU A 437 -41.99 -17.03 -34.00
C LEU A 437 -42.97 -15.83 -33.91
N ASP A 438 -42.49 -14.62 -34.20
CA ASP A 438 -43.34 -13.43 -34.20
C ASP A 438 -44.46 -13.52 -35.24
N GLY A 439 -44.14 -13.96 -36.46
CA GLY A 439 -45.13 -14.17 -37.53
C GLY A 439 -46.19 -15.20 -37.17
N TYR A 440 -45.81 -16.37 -36.64
CA TYR A 440 -46.77 -17.36 -36.18
C TYR A 440 -47.60 -16.87 -34.98
N ALA A 441 -47.03 -16.10 -34.06
CA ALA A 441 -47.76 -15.49 -32.94
C ALA A 441 -48.81 -14.48 -33.43
N GLN A 442 -48.42 -13.63 -34.39
CA GLN A 442 -49.32 -12.67 -35.03
C GLN A 442 -50.47 -13.38 -35.76
N ALA A 443 -50.17 -14.43 -36.53
CA ALA A 443 -51.19 -15.24 -37.19
C ALA A 443 -52.13 -15.94 -36.19
N ALA A 444 -51.60 -16.49 -35.09
CA ALA A 444 -52.40 -17.14 -34.05
C ALA A 444 -53.37 -16.15 -33.37
N MET A 445 -52.89 -14.94 -33.07
CA MET A 445 -53.70 -13.87 -32.48
C MET A 445 -54.75 -13.34 -33.45
N ALA A 446 -54.39 -13.10 -34.70
CA ALA A 446 -55.30 -12.60 -35.74
C ALA A 446 -56.40 -13.62 -36.08
N ALA A 447 -56.08 -14.91 -36.12
CA ALA A 447 -57.04 -15.98 -36.41
C ALA A 447 -58.11 -16.15 -35.32
N GLY A 448 -57.71 -16.05 -34.05
CA GLY A 448 -58.60 -16.19 -32.89
C GLY A 448 -59.54 -17.41 -32.96
N ALA A 449 -60.74 -17.27 -32.37
CA ALA A 449 -61.76 -18.33 -32.41
C ALA A 449 -62.51 -18.40 -33.76
N ALA A 450 -62.42 -17.35 -34.59
CA ALA A 450 -63.15 -17.24 -35.86
C ALA A 450 -62.52 -18.14 -36.95
N HIS A 451 -61.20 -18.31 -36.93
CA HIS A 451 -60.44 -19.12 -37.89
C HIS A 451 -59.69 -20.26 -37.19
N GLY A 452 -60.44 -21.12 -36.48
CA GLY A 452 -59.86 -22.17 -35.61
C GLY A 452 -58.99 -23.23 -36.31
N ALA A 453 -58.96 -23.32 -37.64
CA ALA A 453 -57.98 -24.13 -38.37
C ALA A 453 -56.62 -23.42 -38.46
N LEU A 454 -56.60 -22.17 -38.94
CA LEU A 454 -55.40 -21.33 -39.07
C LEU A 454 -54.78 -21.04 -37.69
N SER A 455 -55.59 -20.79 -36.67
CA SER A 455 -55.10 -20.59 -35.30
C SER A 455 -54.40 -21.84 -34.75
N ARG A 456 -54.94 -23.05 -35.01
CA ARG A 456 -54.31 -24.30 -34.57
C ARG A 456 -52.97 -24.52 -35.26
N GLU A 457 -52.93 -24.29 -36.57
CA GLU A 457 -51.69 -24.39 -37.33
C GLU A 457 -50.61 -23.43 -36.81
N ALA A 458 -50.95 -22.16 -36.62
CA ALA A 458 -50.04 -21.16 -36.08
C ALA A 458 -49.48 -21.57 -34.69
N VAL A 459 -50.35 -22.06 -33.81
CA VAL A 459 -49.96 -22.50 -32.45
C VAL A 459 -49.10 -23.76 -32.47
N GLU A 460 -49.42 -24.73 -33.32
CA GLU A 460 -48.60 -25.95 -33.48
C GLU A 460 -47.19 -25.63 -33.99
N SER A 461 -47.09 -24.72 -34.97
CA SER A 461 -45.80 -24.25 -35.49
C SER A 461 -44.99 -23.49 -34.45
N LEU A 462 -45.62 -22.59 -33.66
CA LEU A 462 -44.98 -21.90 -32.53
C LEU A 462 -44.36 -22.88 -31.52
N LEU A 463 -45.13 -23.89 -31.10
CA LEU A 463 -44.68 -24.85 -30.10
C LEU A 463 -43.46 -25.64 -30.58
N ARG A 464 -43.49 -26.09 -31.83
CA ARG A 464 -42.35 -26.81 -32.44
C ARG A 464 -41.11 -25.93 -32.53
N LEU A 465 -41.28 -24.68 -32.93
CA LEU A 465 -40.17 -23.75 -33.14
C LEU A 465 -39.54 -23.30 -31.82
N GLU A 466 -40.35 -23.08 -30.78
CA GLU A 466 -39.87 -22.85 -29.41
C GLU A 466 -39.10 -24.05 -28.84
N GLU A 467 -39.52 -25.28 -29.13
CA GLU A 467 -38.79 -26.48 -28.72
C GLU A 467 -37.42 -26.58 -29.41
N GLN A 468 -37.37 -26.26 -30.71
CA GLN A 468 -36.12 -26.19 -31.46
C GLN A 468 -35.17 -25.10 -30.92
N ARG A 469 -35.69 -23.89 -30.66
CA ARG A 469 -34.93 -22.78 -30.08
C ARG A 469 -34.32 -23.15 -28.73
N ARG A 470 -35.11 -23.79 -27.85
CA ARG A 470 -34.63 -24.28 -26.55
C ARG A 470 -33.54 -25.34 -26.69
N ALA A 471 -33.65 -26.23 -27.67
CA ALA A 471 -32.64 -27.24 -27.92
C ALA A 471 -31.30 -26.63 -28.38
N VAL A 472 -31.34 -25.63 -29.27
CA VAL A 472 -30.15 -24.90 -29.75
C VAL A 472 -29.51 -24.11 -28.61
N LEU A 473 -30.29 -23.31 -27.88
CA LEU A 473 -29.80 -22.56 -26.71
C LEU A 473 -29.21 -23.50 -25.66
N GLY A 474 -29.85 -24.65 -25.41
CA GLY A 474 -29.33 -25.67 -24.50
C GLY A 474 -27.96 -26.22 -24.91
N GLN A 475 -27.72 -26.41 -26.20
CA GLN A 475 -26.41 -26.85 -26.73
C GLN A 475 -25.35 -25.75 -26.64
N GLU A 476 -25.72 -24.49 -26.92
CA GLU A 476 -24.81 -23.35 -26.78
C GLU A 476 -24.41 -23.15 -25.32
N TYR A 477 -25.37 -23.21 -24.40
CA TYR A 477 -25.08 -23.15 -22.96
C TYR A 477 -24.21 -24.32 -22.50
N SER A 478 -24.46 -25.56 -22.94
CA SER A 478 -23.61 -26.68 -22.56
C SER A 478 -22.18 -26.52 -23.07
N ARG A 479 -22.01 -26.02 -24.30
CA ARG A 479 -20.67 -25.76 -24.86
C ARG A 479 -19.94 -24.67 -24.10
N GLN A 480 -20.63 -23.59 -23.74
CA GLN A 480 -20.04 -22.54 -22.90
C GLN A 480 -19.64 -23.06 -21.52
N VAL A 481 -20.45 -23.94 -20.93
CA VAL A 481 -20.10 -24.60 -19.66
C VAL A 481 -18.86 -25.49 -19.83
N ASP A 482 -18.78 -26.30 -20.88
CA ASP A 482 -17.61 -27.14 -21.15
C ASP A 482 -16.34 -26.29 -21.36
N GLU A 483 -16.40 -25.19 -22.12
CA GLU A 483 -15.29 -24.25 -22.33
C GLU A 483 -14.87 -23.57 -21.01
N LEU A 484 -15.83 -23.20 -20.15
CA LEU A 484 -15.55 -22.65 -18.83
C LEU A 484 -14.92 -23.70 -17.91
N GLU A 485 -15.40 -24.94 -17.91
CA GLU A 485 -14.82 -26.04 -17.13
C GLU A 485 -13.38 -26.35 -17.55
N GLU A 486 -13.09 -26.35 -18.86
CA GLU A 486 -11.73 -26.53 -19.39
C GLU A 486 -10.80 -25.38 -18.95
N SER A 487 -11.26 -24.12 -19.04
CA SER A 487 -10.49 -22.97 -18.56
C SER A 487 -10.22 -23.03 -17.05
N LEU A 488 -11.21 -23.44 -16.26
CA LEU A 488 -11.09 -23.58 -14.81
C LEU A 488 -10.09 -24.69 -14.46
N ALA A 489 -10.10 -25.80 -15.20
CA ALA A 489 -9.15 -26.89 -15.04
C ALA A 489 -7.71 -26.44 -15.37
N SER A 490 -7.52 -25.66 -16.43
CA SER A 490 -6.21 -25.08 -16.78
C SER A 490 -5.70 -24.16 -15.68
N THR A 491 -6.52 -23.22 -15.21
CA THR A 491 -6.15 -22.30 -14.12
C THR A 491 -5.88 -23.05 -12.80
N ALA A 492 -6.61 -24.12 -12.51
CA ALA A 492 -6.35 -24.96 -11.34
C ALA A 492 -4.99 -25.66 -11.44
N SER A 493 -4.62 -26.18 -12.61
CA SER A 493 -3.30 -26.79 -12.87
C SER A 493 -2.17 -25.79 -12.70
N GLU A 494 -2.30 -24.58 -13.25
CA GLU A 494 -1.33 -23.49 -13.06
C GLU A 494 -1.19 -23.11 -11.58
N GLY A 495 -2.31 -23.08 -10.86
CA GLY A 495 -2.33 -22.84 -9.41
C GLY A 495 -1.61 -23.92 -8.60
N GLU A 496 -1.71 -25.20 -9.00
CA GLU A 496 -0.97 -26.30 -8.39
C GLU A 496 0.54 -26.22 -8.68
N GLU A 497 0.92 -25.86 -9.92
CA GLU A 497 2.32 -25.69 -10.31
C GLU A 497 2.98 -24.54 -9.52
N LEU A 498 2.31 -23.38 -9.42
CA LEU A 498 2.78 -22.25 -8.62
C LEU A 498 2.92 -22.59 -7.13
N ARG A 499 1.99 -23.39 -6.58
CA ARG A 499 2.10 -23.88 -5.20
C ARG A 499 3.29 -24.82 -5.01
N SER A 500 3.57 -25.68 -5.99
CA SER A 500 4.76 -26.55 -5.98
C SER A 500 6.03 -25.71 -5.99
N GLN A 501 6.13 -24.74 -6.89
CA GLN A 501 7.27 -23.81 -6.98
C GLN A 501 7.47 -23.03 -5.68
N LEU A 502 6.40 -22.50 -5.08
CA LEU A 502 6.46 -21.83 -3.77
C LEU A 502 6.95 -22.76 -2.65
N SER A 503 6.56 -24.04 -2.69
CA SER A 503 7.01 -25.01 -1.69
C SER A 503 8.50 -25.35 -1.83
N GLU A 504 9.00 -25.46 -3.06
CA GLU A 504 10.42 -25.68 -3.34
C GLU A 504 11.26 -24.47 -2.94
N LEU A 505 10.81 -23.28 -3.30
CA LEU A 505 11.48 -22.03 -2.95
C LEU A 505 11.53 -21.85 -1.42
N ASN A 506 10.42 -22.12 -0.72
CA ASN A 506 10.41 -22.07 0.75
C ASN A 506 11.38 -23.07 1.38
N ARG A 507 11.51 -24.28 0.80
CA ARG A 507 12.49 -25.26 1.27
C ARG A 507 13.92 -24.75 1.07
N GLU A 508 14.23 -24.18 -0.10
CA GLU A 508 15.55 -23.60 -0.36
C GLU A 508 15.87 -22.45 0.62
N TYR A 509 14.90 -21.58 0.89
CA TYR A 509 15.04 -20.54 1.90
C TYR A 509 15.32 -21.11 3.29
N GLN A 510 14.62 -22.18 3.70
CA GLN A 510 14.86 -22.84 4.98
C GLN A 510 16.26 -23.45 5.07
N GLU A 511 16.70 -24.17 4.03
CA GLU A 511 18.04 -24.76 3.96
C GLU A 511 19.13 -23.67 4.04
N ARG A 512 18.91 -22.52 3.37
CA ARG A 512 19.85 -21.39 3.41
C ARG A 512 19.90 -20.73 4.80
N VAL A 513 18.76 -20.58 5.47
CA VAL A 513 18.70 -20.08 6.85
C VAL A 513 19.41 -21.02 7.82
N GLU A 514 19.23 -22.34 7.68
CA GLU A 514 19.96 -23.32 8.49
C GLU A 514 21.47 -23.24 8.27
N SER A 515 21.91 -23.11 7.01
CA SER A 515 23.33 -22.91 6.68
C SER A 515 23.91 -21.66 7.35
N TYR A 516 23.22 -20.52 7.26
CA TYR A 516 23.69 -19.28 7.90
C TYR A 516 23.70 -19.39 9.42
N ASN A 517 22.71 -20.05 10.03
CA ASN A 517 22.72 -20.28 11.47
C ASN A 517 23.93 -21.12 11.91
N GLN A 518 24.29 -22.13 11.12
CA GLN A 518 25.45 -22.97 11.40
C GLN A 518 26.77 -22.19 11.25
N GLU A 519 26.89 -21.32 10.25
CA GLU A 519 28.05 -20.42 10.09
C GLU A 519 28.17 -19.43 11.25
N ILE A 520 27.05 -18.87 11.72
CA ILE A 520 27.01 -17.98 12.89
C ILE A 520 27.47 -18.73 14.14
N GLU A 521 27.02 -19.96 14.34
CA GLU A 521 27.42 -20.79 15.49
C GLU A 521 28.93 -21.09 15.46
N ASN A 522 29.46 -21.53 14.31
CA ASN A 522 30.90 -21.75 14.11
C ASN A 522 31.71 -20.46 14.38
N SER A 523 31.21 -19.31 13.93
CA SER A 523 31.88 -18.02 14.16
C SER A 523 31.87 -17.62 15.63
N ARG A 524 30.78 -17.90 16.37
CA ARG A 524 30.71 -17.68 17.82
C ARG A 524 31.69 -18.56 18.58
N GLU A 525 31.81 -19.83 18.22
CA GLU A 525 32.79 -20.74 18.81
C GLU A 525 34.22 -20.25 18.58
N LEU A 526 34.54 -19.80 17.35
CA LEU A 526 35.85 -19.25 17.03
C LEU A 526 36.15 -17.98 17.84
N LEU A 527 35.16 -17.09 17.99
CA LEU A 527 35.30 -15.88 18.82
C LEU A 527 35.56 -16.26 20.28
N GLN A 528 34.82 -17.22 20.84
CA GLN A 528 35.02 -17.68 22.20
C GLN A 528 36.43 -18.28 22.42
N GLN A 529 36.94 -19.05 21.46
CA GLN A 529 38.31 -19.58 21.50
C GLN A 529 39.37 -18.47 21.43
N ARG A 530 39.13 -17.43 20.62
CA ARG A 530 40.02 -16.26 20.55
C ARG A 530 40.00 -15.47 21.85
N GLU A 531 38.84 -15.26 22.44
CA GLU A 531 38.70 -14.58 23.73
C GLU A 531 39.42 -15.33 24.86
N SER A 532 39.29 -16.66 24.93
CA SER A 532 40.03 -17.46 25.91
C SER A 532 41.54 -17.34 25.69
N ARG A 533 42.00 -17.36 24.43
CA ARG A 533 43.42 -17.22 24.09
C ARG A 533 43.96 -15.83 24.45
N ILE A 534 43.19 -14.77 24.22
CA ILE A 534 43.53 -13.41 24.65
C ILE A 534 43.62 -13.34 26.18
N GLY A 535 42.72 -14.03 26.89
CA GLY A 535 42.75 -14.15 28.35
C GLY A 535 44.04 -14.79 28.86
N GLU A 536 44.45 -15.91 28.26
CA GLU A 536 45.72 -16.59 28.57
C GLU A 536 46.92 -15.68 28.31
N LEU A 537 46.99 -15.06 27.13
CA LEU A 537 48.10 -14.17 26.77
C LEU A 537 48.22 -12.96 27.71
N ARG A 538 47.08 -12.39 28.14
CA ARG A 538 47.07 -11.31 29.14
C ARG A 538 47.59 -11.78 30.50
N GLN A 539 47.30 -13.02 30.89
CA GLN A 539 47.83 -13.60 32.12
C GLN A 539 49.34 -13.83 32.03
N ASP A 540 49.82 -14.39 30.91
CA ASP A 540 51.25 -14.60 30.66
C ASP A 540 52.01 -13.28 30.63
N LEU A 541 51.46 -12.24 30.00
CA LEU A 541 52.04 -10.89 30.00
C LEU A 541 52.19 -10.35 31.43
N ARG A 542 51.14 -10.45 32.26
CA ARG A 542 51.21 -10.02 33.67
C ARG A 542 52.26 -10.80 34.47
N GLN A 543 52.41 -12.10 34.21
CA GLN A 543 53.45 -12.89 34.87
C GLN A 543 54.85 -12.45 34.46
N ARG A 544 55.07 -12.20 33.17
CA ARG A 544 56.34 -11.69 32.66
C ARG A 544 56.65 -10.28 33.17
N GLU A 545 55.65 -9.39 33.25
CA GLU A 545 55.82 -8.06 33.84
C GLU A 545 56.24 -8.16 35.32
N ALA A 546 55.66 -9.09 36.09
CA ALA A 546 56.05 -9.32 37.47
C ALA A 546 57.48 -9.87 37.59
N GLU A 547 57.86 -10.80 36.71
CA GLU A 547 59.22 -11.37 36.65
C GLU A 547 60.26 -10.30 36.27
N ILE A 548 59.93 -9.42 35.31
CA ILE A 548 60.78 -8.28 34.95
C ILE A 548 60.96 -7.34 36.15
N ALA A 549 59.88 -7.00 36.86
CA ALA A 549 59.97 -6.14 38.04
C ALA A 549 60.82 -6.76 39.17
N GLU A 550 60.75 -8.08 39.34
CA GLU A 550 61.59 -8.81 40.30
C GLU A 550 63.08 -8.76 39.88
N LEU A 551 63.37 -9.05 38.60
CA LEU A 551 64.72 -8.97 38.05
C LEU A 551 65.30 -7.55 38.14
N GLU A 552 64.50 -6.51 37.87
CA GLU A 552 64.92 -5.11 38.03
C GLU A 552 65.28 -4.77 39.49
N SER A 553 64.53 -5.31 40.46
CA SER A 553 64.85 -5.16 41.88
C SER A 553 66.15 -5.87 42.25
N GLU A 554 66.36 -7.10 41.77
CA GLU A 554 67.60 -7.85 42.00
C GLU A 554 68.81 -7.14 41.39
N LEU A 555 68.66 -6.60 40.18
CA LEU A 555 69.71 -5.86 39.47
C LEU A 555 70.09 -4.59 40.24
N SER A 556 69.09 -3.86 40.76
CA SER A 556 69.33 -2.70 41.63
C SER A 556 70.09 -3.07 42.92
N ASP A 557 69.70 -4.17 43.58
CA ASP A 557 70.39 -4.65 44.78
C ASP A 557 71.84 -5.07 44.48
N LEU A 558 72.08 -5.69 43.33
CA LEU A 558 73.40 -6.06 42.84
C LEU A 558 74.26 -4.82 42.56
N GLU A 559 73.73 -3.80 41.90
CA GLU A 559 74.43 -2.53 41.67
C GLU A 559 74.83 -1.86 42.99
N VAL A 560 73.93 -1.83 43.98
CA VAL A 560 74.23 -1.30 45.31
C VAL A 560 75.34 -2.11 45.98
N ARG A 561 75.31 -3.44 45.84
CA ARG A 561 76.33 -4.33 46.39
C ARG A 561 77.68 -4.13 45.70
N GLU A 562 77.70 -3.97 44.39
CA GLU A 562 78.91 -3.68 43.62
C GLU A 562 79.53 -2.34 44.05
N ARG A 563 78.71 -1.27 44.15
CA ARG A 563 79.18 0.03 44.64
C ARG A 563 79.80 -0.06 46.03
N ARG A 564 79.22 -0.87 46.93
CA ARG A 564 79.80 -1.12 48.27
C ARG A 564 81.13 -1.85 48.18
N LEU A 565 81.22 -2.91 47.38
CA LEU A 565 82.46 -3.67 47.19
C LEU A 565 83.56 -2.81 46.58
N LEU A 566 83.25 -1.96 45.60
CA LEU A 566 84.19 -1.00 45.01
C LEU A 566 84.68 0.01 46.05
N ALA A 567 83.80 0.56 46.89
CA ALA A 567 84.18 1.47 47.96
C ALA A 567 85.08 0.79 49.01
N ASP A 568 84.77 -0.45 49.40
CA ASP A 568 85.59 -1.22 50.33
C ASP A 568 86.95 -1.59 49.71
N TYR A 569 86.99 -1.93 48.42
CA TYR A 569 88.22 -2.15 47.69
C TYR A 569 89.10 -0.88 47.67
N GLN A 570 88.54 0.29 47.38
CA GLN A 570 89.25 1.57 47.43
C GLN A 570 89.80 1.88 48.82
N ARG A 571 89.02 1.65 49.88
CA ARG A 571 89.50 1.81 51.28
C ARG A 571 90.63 0.85 51.59
N SER A 572 90.55 -0.40 51.11
CA SER A 572 91.62 -1.38 51.31
C SER A 572 92.90 -0.96 50.60
N GLN A 573 92.81 -0.44 49.38
CA GLN A 573 93.93 0.15 48.62
C GLN A 573 94.56 1.33 49.36
N GLN A 574 93.75 2.26 49.86
CA GLN A 574 94.24 3.39 50.68
C GLN A 574 94.94 2.92 51.96
N ARG A 575 94.40 1.89 52.62
CA ARG A 575 95.01 1.33 53.83
C ARG A 575 96.34 0.62 53.54
N VAL A 576 96.44 -0.09 52.41
CA VAL A 576 97.71 -0.69 51.97
C VAL A 576 98.73 0.41 51.66
N ALA A 577 98.32 1.49 51.00
CA ALA A 577 99.20 2.63 50.73
C ALA A 577 99.70 3.29 52.03
N SER A 578 98.81 3.55 53.01
CA SER A 578 99.22 4.14 54.29
C SER A 578 100.13 3.21 55.09
N LEU A 579 99.86 1.90 55.10
CA LEU A 579 100.71 0.92 55.78
C LEU A 579 102.11 0.83 55.14
N ASN A 580 102.22 1.00 53.83
CA ASN A 580 103.52 1.05 53.15
C ASN A 580 104.30 2.30 53.52
N GLU A 581 103.64 3.46 53.64
CA GLU A 581 104.25 4.72 54.09
C GLU A 581 104.71 4.61 55.56
N ASP A 582 103.87 4.06 56.44
CA ASP A 582 104.22 3.78 57.84
C ASP A 582 105.43 2.82 57.93
N LEU A 583 105.47 1.79 57.08
CA LEU A 583 106.57 0.84 57.02
C LEU A 583 107.88 1.49 56.55
N GLU A 584 107.82 2.36 55.54
CA GLU A 584 108.97 3.12 55.05
C GLU A 584 109.51 4.05 56.15
N GLY A 585 108.63 4.76 56.86
CA GLY A 585 109.01 5.58 58.02
C GLY A 585 109.65 4.77 59.16
N ALA A 586 109.13 3.57 59.45
CA ALA A 586 109.72 2.69 60.46
C ALA A 586 111.11 2.14 60.05
N VAL A 587 111.33 1.91 58.76
CA VAL A 587 112.64 1.50 58.22
C VAL A 587 113.66 2.63 58.35
N ASP A 588 113.26 3.88 58.08
CA ASP A 588 114.11 5.06 58.27
C ASP A 588 114.48 5.25 59.75
N GLU A 589 113.52 5.13 60.67
CA GLU A 589 113.76 5.24 62.12
C GLU A 589 114.72 4.14 62.62
N LEU A 590 114.55 2.90 62.14
CA LEU A 590 115.47 1.80 62.43
C LEU A 590 116.89 2.10 61.91
N THR A 591 117.01 2.68 60.71
CA THR A 591 118.30 3.05 60.12
C THR A 591 118.99 4.11 60.98
N GLU A 592 118.26 5.13 61.44
CA GLU A 592 118.79 6.16 62.33
C GLU A 592 119.26 5.55 63.67
N LEU A 593 118.46 4.67 64.29
CA LEU A 593 118.81 3.99 65.54
C LEU A 593 120.09 3.13 65.40
N VAL A 594 120.28 2.44 64.28
CA VAL A 594 121.50 1.67 64.02
C VAL A 594 122.73 2.59 64.00
N THR A 595 122.66 3.71 63.27
CA THR A 595 123.77 4.68 63.21
C THR A 595 124.10 5.28 64.58
N LEU A 596 123.07 5.56 65.39
CA LEU A 596 123.21 6.10 66.74
C LEU A 596 123.84 5.08 67.71
N SER A 597 123.54 3.79 67.53
CA SER A 597 124.15 2.70 68.29
C SER A 597 125.65 2.54 67.97
N GLU A 598 126.05 2.70 66.70
CA GLU A 598 127.45 2.65 66.26
C GLU A 598 128.26 3.82 66.82
N SER A 599 127.70 5.03 66.78
CA SER A 599 128.27 6.23 67.42
C SER A 599 128.49 6.02 68.92
N ASN A 600 127.49 5.50 69.63
CA ASN A 600 127.61 5.21 71.08
C ASN A 600 128.68 4.15 71.37
N ARG A 601 128.79 3.12 70.52
CA ARG A 601 129.84 2.10 70.66
C ARG A 601 131.22 2.71 70.49
N GLN A 602 131.42 3.59 69.51
CA GLN A 602 132.68 4.30 69.30
C GLN A 602 133.06 5.15 70.53
N LEU A 603 132.11 5.92 71.07
CA LEU A 603 132.29 6.71 72.29
C LEU A 603 132.71 5.86 73.50
N ARG A 604 132.07 4.71 73.72
CA ARG A 604 132.43 3.81 74.83
C ARG A 604 133.86 3.29 74.71
N MET A 605 134.28 2.87 73.51
CA MET A 605 135.65 2.38 73.30
C MET A 605 136.70 3.48 73.54
N ALA A 606 136.41 4.72 73.16
CA ALA A 606 137.29 5.86 73.44
C ALA A 606 137.38 6.20 74.94
N LEU A 607 136.26 6.10 75.66
CA LEU A 607 136.22 6.27 77.12
C LEU A 607 137.06 5.21 77.85
N GLU A 608 136.95 3.96 77.42
CA GLU A 608 137.75 2.86 77.99
C GLU A 608 139.24 3.08 77.74
N ARG A 609 139.63 3.51 76.53
CA ARG A 609 141.01 3.90 76.22
C ARG A 609 141.52 5.05 77.06
N PHE A 610 140.66 6.03 77.35
CA PHE A 610 141.03 7.17 78.19
C PHE A 610 141.31 6.72 79.63
N ASN A 611 140.47 5.85 80.19
CA ASN A 611 140.66 5.33 81.54
C ASN A 611 141.94 4.48 81.66
N ASP A 612 142.22 3.62 80.66
CA ASP A 612 143.46 2.83 80.61
C ASP A 612 144.70 3.73 80.60
N PHE A 613 144.64 4.81 79.81
CA PHE A 613 145.70 5.82 79.75
C PHE A 613 145.86 6.54 81.09
N GLU A 614 144.76 7.00 81.71
CA GLU A 614 144.77 7.68 83.00
C GLU A 614 145.40 6.80 84.09
N GLN A 615 145.00 5.53 84.17
CA GLN A 615 145.55 4.60 85.14
C GLN A 615 147.06 4.40 84.96
N ARG A 616 147.52 4.09 83.73
CA ARG A 616 148.95 3.86 83.46
C ARG A 616 149.80 5.11 83.65
N SER A 617 149.30 6.27 83.22
CA SER A 617 150.01 7.54 83.41
C SER A 617 150.09 7.92 84.89
N SER A 618 149.04 7.65 85.69
CA SER A 618 149.07 7.88 87.13
C SER A 618 150.08 6.99 87.86
N GLU A 619 150.21 5.73 87.46
CA GLU A 619 151.22 4.80 88.00
C GLU A 619 152.63 5.30 87.67
N LEU A 620 152.89 5.66 86.41
CA LEU A 620 154.20 6.16 85.97
C LEU A 620 154.58 7.49 86.64
N LEU A 621 153.62 8.41 86.84
CA LEU A 621 153.88 9.72 87.44
C LEU A 621 154.02 9.70 88.98
N SER A 622 153.73 8.57 89.63
CA SER A 622 153.80 8.42 91.09
C SER A 622 155.18 7.97 91.62
N SER A 623 156.09 7.58 90.73
CA SER A 623 157.47 7.18 91.05
C SER A 623 158.42 8.39 90.98
N PRO A 624 159.36 8.58 91.93
CA PRO A 624 160.26 9.75 91.94
C PRO A 624 161.41 9.69 90.93
N ASP A 625 161.49 8.64 90.11
CA ASP A 625 162.62 8.40 89.21
C ASP A 625 162.45 9.14 87.87
N ALA A 626 163.49 9.86 87.44
CA ALA A 626 163.45 10.69 86.23
C ALA A 626 163.23 9.89 84.92
N ALA A 627 163.43 8.57 84.95
CA ALA A 627 163.11 7.67 83.84
C ALA A 627 161.59 7.49 83.62
N ASP A 628 160.77 7.70 84.66
CA ASP A 628 159.32 7.43 84.60
C ASP A 628 158.52 8.57 83.95
N THR A 629 159.05 9.80 83.97
CA THR A 629 158.48 10.93 83.22
C THR A 629 158.53 10.76 81.70
N GLU A 630 159.56 10.11 81.17
CA GLU A 630 159.68 9.85 79.73
C GLU A 630 158.78 8.69 79.28
N ALA A 631 158.61 7.68 80.15
CA ALA A 631 157.64 6.61 79.95
C ALA A 631 156.18 7.13 79.95
N ALA A 632 155.82 8.05 80.85
CA ALA A 632 154.49 8.67 80.88
C ALA A 632 154.19 9.46 79.59
N ARG A 633 155.18 10.14 79.02
CA ARG A 633 155.06 10.85 77.73
C ARG A 633 154.83 9.88 76.57
N SER A 634 155.54 8.76 76.55
CA SER A 634 155.34 7.70 75.57
C SER A 634 153.93 7.08 75.65
N GLU A 635 153.40 6.85 76.85
CA GLU A 635 152.02 6.34 76.99
C GLU A 635 150.96 7.36 76.56
N PHE A 636 151.20 8.66 76.77
CA PHE A 636 150.29 9.68 76.26
C PHE A 636 150.29 9.76 74.72
N GLU A 637 151.46 9.68 74.08
CA GLU A 637 151.52 9.60 72.62
C GLU A 637 150.82 8.34 72.08
N ARG A 638 150.95 7.22 72.78
CA ARG A 638 150.29 5.96 72.43
C ARG A 638 148.76 6.07 72.55
N PHE A 639 148.26 6.72 73.60
CA PHE A 639 146.83 7.00 73.78
C PHE A 639 146.28 7.87 72.65
N LEU A 640 146.96 8.98 72.34
CA LEU A 640 146.52 9.90 71.29
C LEU A 640 146.54 9.29 69.89
N SER A 641 147.49 8.37 69.64
CA SER A 641 147.60 7.64 68.38
C SER A 641 146.71 6.40 68.29
N SER A 642 145.95 6.09 69.34
CA SER A 642 145.03 4.95 69.32
C SER A 642 143.93 5.13 68.27
N PRO A 643 143.55 4.06 67.54
CA PRO A 643 142.52 4.14 66.49
C PRO A 643 141.19 4.70 67.00
N GLU A 644 140.84 4.37 68.25
CA GLU A 644 139.58 4.76 68.87
C GLU A 644 139.55 6.27 69.11
N ILE A 645 140.62 6.85 69.65
CA ILE A 645 140.72 8.31 69.86
C ILE A 645 140.86 9.06 68.54
N ARG A 646 141.60 8.50 67.58
CA ARG A 646 141.75 9.11 66.24
C ARG A 646 140.43 9.15 65.47
N SER A 647 139.53 8.18 65.70
CA SER A 647 138.22 8.15 65.07
C SER A 647 137.28 9.24 65.59
N ILE A 648 137.34 9.57 66.89
CA ILE A 648 136.47 10.58 67.52
C ILE A 648 137.09 11.98 67.43
N PHE A 649 138.39 12.08 67.63
CA PHE A 649 139.13 13.35 67.64
C PHE A 649 140.26 13.32 66.60
N PRO A 650 139.91 13.28 65.29
CA PRO A 650 140.90 13.30 64.23
C PRO A 650 141.75 14.58 64.34
N GLY A 651 143.05 14.41 64.56
CA GLY A 651 144.01 15.51 64.67
C GLY A 651 144.49 15.83 66.08
N LEU A 652 143.92 15.23 67.14
CA LEU A 652 144.36 15.44 68.53
C LEU A 652 145.85 15.06 68.71
N ALA A 653 146.27 13.94 68.12
CA ALA A 653 147.66 13.49 68.13
C ALA A 653 148.63 14.43 67.38
N GLU A 654 148.18 15.03 66.27
CA GLU A 654 148.98 16.02 65.53
C GLU A 654 149.09 17.33 66.31
N MET A 655 148.01 17.75 66.96
CA MET A 655 147.99 18.94 67.79
C MET A 655 148.96 18.82 68.97
N TYR A 656 148.99 17.66 69.63
CA TYR A 656 149.95 17.38 70.71
C TYR A 656 151.40 17.39 70.23
N ARG A 657 151.71 16.76 69.08
CA ARG A 657 153.07 16.81 68.49
C ARG A 657 153.55 18.21 68.15
N ARG A 658 152.65 19.15 67.87
CA ARG A 658 153.01 20.57 67.63
C ARG A 658 153.28 21.36 68.92
N LEU A 659 152.83 20.87 70.07
CA LEU A 659 153.00 21.51 71.38
C LEU A 659 154.26 21.03 72.12
N GLN A 660 154.86 19.94 71.65
CA GLN A 660 156.17 19.44 72.07
C GLN A 660 157.30 20.17 71.34
#